data_AF-A0A3E2TSI0-F1
#
_entry.id   AF-A0A3E2TSI0-F1
#
_cell.length_a   1.000
_cell.length_b   1.000
_cell.length_c   1.000
_cell.angle_alpha   90.00
_cell.angle_beta   90.00
_cell.angle_gamma   90.00
#
_symmetry.space_group_name_H-M   'P 1'
#
loop_
_entity.id
_entity.type
_entity.pdbx_description
1 polymer ?
#
loop_
_entity_poly.entity_id
_entity_poly.type
_entity_poly.pdbx_seq_one_letter_code
_entity_poly.pdbx_strand_id
1 'polypeptide(L)'
;MKNVILAKTAGFCFGVRRAVDMAYGIAGRDKVYTYGPIIHNETVVEDLEAKGVKVVHSIEEAAALAGGTMIIRSHGVSKEEIDLLKQMGFDIVDATCPFVKKIHHIVEKYSEQGYGIIIIGSADHPEVQAISGWCKEPPVIIESEEEARKFKTDPDKKLCLVSQTTFNYNKFQLLVEIISKKGYDIRCLNTICNATEERQSEAREIAGRVDAMIVIGGRQSSNTQKLYDICKNECKNTYYIQTLVDLDLKTFESIGNVGITAGASTPNNIIEEVHTNMSEMGNEQSFEQMLEASLKTIRTGEVVEGTVIDVKEDEIILNIGYKADGIITRNEYSNTSNLDLRTVVNVGDTMQAKVLKVNDGEGQVLLTYKRLLAERGNKRIEEAYNNKEVLTAKVANVLDGGLSVVVEEARVFIPASLVSDTYEKNLSKYQDQEISFVITEFNPRKRRIIGDRKQLILAEKAQKQKELFEKINIGDTVEGRVKNVTDFGAFIDLGGADGLLHISEMSWGRVENPKKVLKVGDTLKVLIKDIQGEKIALSLKFPETNPWLTAADKYAVGNVVEGKVARMTDFGAFVELEPGVDALLHVSQISRDHVDKPSDVLSYGQTITAKVVDFNEESQKISLSMKALDAKEETEE
;
A
#
# COMPACT_ATOMS: atom_id res chain seq x y z
N MET A 1 21.68 -28.03 23.69
CA MET A 1 20.88 -26.79 23.53
C MET A 1 19.44 -27.21 23.40
N LYS A 2 18.57 -26.77 24.31
CA LYS A 2 17.12 -26.94 24.14
C LYS A 2 16.65 -25.97 23.06
N ASN A 3 15.92 -26.46 22.07
CA ASN A 3 15.36 -25.63 21.01
C ASN A 3 13.95 -25.20 21.42
N VAL A 4 13.79 -23.93 21.78
CA VAL A 4 12.50 -23.36 22.18
C VAL A 4 11.88 -22.67 20.95
N ILE A 5 10.71 -23.13 20.53
CA ILE A 5 9.98 -22.59 19.38
C ILE A 5 8.76 -21.85 19.89
N LEU A 6 8.82 -20.51 19.86
CA LEU A 6 7.67 -19.67 20.16
C LEU A 6 6.80 -19.48 18.91
N ALA A 7 5.50 -19.74 19.03
CA ALA A 7 4.52 -19.45 17.97
C ALA A 7 4.49 -17.94 17.67
N LYS A 8 4.56 -17.55 16.39
CA LYS A 8 4.54 -16.14 15.99
C LYS A 8 3.21 -15.48 16.31
N THR A 9 2.13 -16.26 16.32
CA THR A 9 0.78 -15.82 16.69
C THR A 9 0.52 -15.87 18.20
N ALA A 10 1.51 -16.24 19.03
CA ALA A 10 1.36 -16.27 20.47
C ALA A 10 1.06 -14.87 21.05
N GLY A 11 0.12 -14.83 22.00
CA GLY A 11 -0.24 -13.63 22.75
C GLY A 11 -1.34 -12.81 22.12
N PHE A 12 -1.35 -11.52 22.43
CA PHE A 12 -2.39 -10.61 21.97
C PHE A 12 -2.52 -10.58 20.45
N CYS A 13 -3.77 -10.74 19.97
CA CYS A 13 -4.07 -10.46 18.58
C CYS A 13 -3.83 -8.98 18.26
N PHE A 14 -3.66 -8.65 16.98
CA PHE A 14 -3.38 -7.28 16.54
C PHE A 14 -4.37 -6.24 17.10
N GLY A 15 -5.68 -6.55 17.09
CA GLY A 15 -6.71 -5.66 17.60
C GLY A 15 -6.60 -5.40 19.10
N VAL A 16 -6.33 -6.46 19.88
CA VAL A 16 -6.14 -6.37 21.33
C VAL A 16 -4.85 -5.62 21.67
N ARG A 17 -3.73 -5.97 21.03
CA ARG A 17 -2.43 -5.30 21.25
C ARG A 17 -2.56 -3.80 21.02
N ARG A 18 -3.14 -3.41 19.90
CA ARG A 18 -3.42 -2.00 19.58
C ARG A 18 -4.28 -1.31 20.65
N ALA A 19 -5.32 -1.96 21.16
CA ALA A 19 -6.18 -1.39 22.19
C ALA A 19 -5.44 -1.19 23.52
N VAL A 20 -4.65 -2.18 23.92
CA VAL A 20 -3.84 -2.17 25.15
C VAL A 20 -2.72 -1.13 25.05
N ASP A 21 -2.01 -1.06 23.92
CA ASP A 21 -0.95 -0.07 23.70
C ASP A 21 -1.48 1.37 23.72
N MET A 22 -2.67 1.61 23.15
CA MET A 22 -3.35 2.91 23.25
C MET A 22 -3.72 3.25 24.69
N ALA A 23 -4.22 2.27 25.46
CA ALA A 23 -4.54 2.48 26.86
C ALA A 23 -3.30 2.81 27.69
N TYR A 24 -2.20 2.07 27.52
CA TYR A 24 -0.93 2.36 28.21
C TYR A 24 -0.30 3.69 27.78
N GLY A 25 -0.41 4.08 26.51
CA GLY A 25 0.16 5.35 26.03
C GLY A 25 -0.54 6.60 26.57
N ILE A 26 -1.77 6.44 27.09
CA ILE A 26 -2.58 7.52 27.68
C ILE A 26 -2.67 7.36 29.20
N ALA A 27 -2.36 6.18 29.72
CA ALA A 27 -2.24 5.93 31.15
C ALA A 27 -1.27 6.94 31.80
N GLY A 28 -1.62 7.42 32.99
CA GLY A 28 -0.89 8.48 33.69
C GLY A 28 -1.29 9.92 33.32
N ARG A 29 -2.18 10.14 32.36
CA ARG A 29 -2.84 11.46 32.20
C ARG A 29 -3.93 11.66 33.26
N ASP A 30 -4.32 12.92 33.46
CA ASP A 30 -5.38 13.27 34.39
C ASP A 30 -6.75 12.79 33.85
N LYS A 31 -7.52 12.08 34.68
CA LYS A 31 -8.89 11.60 34.39
C LYS A 31 -9.02 10.75 33.12
N VAL A 32 -8.42 9.56 33.13
CA VAL A 32 -8.56 8.57 32.05
C VAL A 32 -9.49 7.44 32.49
N TYR A 33 -10.42 7.09 31.62
CA TYR A 33 -11.43 6.06 31.86
C TYR A 33 -11.51 5.09 30.69
N THR A 34 -11.87 3.83 30.94
CA THR A 34 -12.23 2.86 29.90
C THR A 34 -13.69 2.48 30.02
N TYR A 35 -14.44 2.53 28.92
CA TYR A 35 -15.83 2.10 28.90
C TYR A 35 -15.91 0.58 28.76
N GLY A 36 -16.12 -0.08 29.91
CA GLY A 36 -15.92 -1.51 30.13
C GLY A 36 -14.44 -1.89 30.19
N PRO A 37 -14.15 -3.16 30.53
CA PRO A 37 -12.79 -3.65 30.52
C PRO A 37 -12.23 -3.57 29.09
N ILE A 38 -11.02 -2.99 28.94
CA ILE A 38 -10.35 -2.82 27.64
C ILE A 38 -10.25 -4.14 26.87
N ILE A 39 -10.00 -5.23 27.62
CA ILE A 39 -10.00 -6.63 27.20
C ILE A 39 -10.47 -7.55 28.33
N HIS A 40 -10.85 -8.79 27.99
CA HIS A 40 -11.18 -9.84 28.98
C HIS A 40 -9.91 -10.46 29.58
N ASN A 41 -9.11 -9.65 30.28
CA ASN A 41 -7.95 -10.09 31.05
C ASN A 41 -7.84 -9.24 32.32
N GLU A 42 -8.10 -9.86 33.47
CA GLU A 42 -8.12 -9.19 34.78
C GLU A 42 -6.76 -8.57 35.12
N THR A 43 -5.66 -9.29 34.90
CA THR A 43 -4.30 -8.81 35.18
C THR A 43 -3.95 -7.51 34.44
N VAL A 44 -4.39 -7.39 33.18
CA VAL A 44 -4.15 -6.17 32.39
C VAL A 44 -5.04 -5.02 32.85
N VAL A 45 -6.27 -5.32 33.24
CA VAL A 45 -7.19 -4.32 33.77
C VAL A 45 -6.67 -3.77 35.10
N GLU A 46 -6.22 -4.64 36.00
CA GLU A 46 -5.62 -4.26 37.28
C GLU A 46 -4.35 -3.40 37.10
N ASP A 47 -3.47 -3.74 36.16
CA ASP A 47 -2.26 -2.94 35.88
C ASP A 47 -2.61 -1.55 35.31
N LEU A 48 -3.64 -1.45 34.48
CA LEU A 48 -4.14 -0.16 33.97
C LEU A 48 -4.79 0.68 35.09
N GLU A 49 -5.55 0.06 35.99
CA GLU A 49 -6.10 0.72 37.17
C GLU A 49 -5.02 1.24 38.10
N ALA A 50 -3.96 0.45 38.34
CA ALA A 50 -2.79 0.87 39.10
C ALA A 50 -2.07 2.07 38.45
N LYS A 51 -2.13 2.19 37.13
CA LYS A 51 -1.59 3.32 36.35
C LYS A 51 -2.57 4.48 36.17
N GLY A 52 -3.71 4.47 36.88
CA GLY A 52 -4.66 5.58 36.95
C GLY A 52 -5.79 5.56 35.93
N VAL A 53 -5.98 4.47 35.18
CA VAL A 53 -7.09 4.29 34.23
C VAL A 53 -8.25 3.58 34.93
N LYS A 54 -9.38 4.24 35.13
CA LYS A 54 -10.54 3.63 35.82
C LYS A 54 -11.53 2.99 34.85
N VAL A 55 -12.02 1.80 35.17
CA VAL A 55 -13.07 1.14 34.38
C VAL A 55 -14.44 1.72 34.74
N VAL A 56 -15.26 1.99 33.73
CA VAL A 56 -16.64 2.49 33.85
C VAL A 56 -17.55 1.47 33.18
N HIS A 57 -18.53 0.92 33.89
CA HIS A 57 -19.35 -0.19 33.40
C HIS A 57 -20.69 0.26 32.79
N SER A 58 -21.14 1.48 33.08
CA SER A 58 -22.40 2.01 32.56
C SER A 58 -22.33 3.50 32.21
N ILE A 59 -23.28 3.96 31.41
CA ILE A 59 -23.45 5.38 31.07
C ILE A 59 -23.78 6.21 32.33
N GLU A 60 -24.45 5.61 33.31
CA GLU A 60 -24.81 6.28 34.58
C GLU A 60 -23.57 6.56 35.43
N GLU A 61 -22.64 5.60 35.48
CA GLU A 61 -21.33 5.81 36.11
C GLU A 61 -20.51 6.85 35.35
N ALA A 62 -20.58 6.84 34.00
CA ALA A 62 -19.92 7.86 33.18
C ALA A 62 -20.47 9.26 33.44
N ALA A 63 -21.80 9.39 33.63
CA ALA A 63 -22.47 10.66 33.88
C ALA A 63 -22.08 11.30 35.23
N ALA A 64 -21.69 10.48 36.21
CA ALA A 64 -21.25 10.96 37.52
C ALA A 64 -19.83 11.56 37.52
N LEU A 65 -19.10 11.45 36.41
CA LEU A 65 -17.70 11.90 36.29
C LEU A 65 -17.61 13.29 35.65
N ALA A 66 -16.65 14.09 36.11
CA ALA A 66 -16.45 15.47 35.66
C ALA A 66 -15.58 15.56 34.38
N GLY A 67 -15.98 14.84 33.33
CA GLY A 67 -15.28 14.75 32.04
C GLY A 67 -13.90 14.08 32.11
N GLY A 68 -13.20 14.02 30.98
CA GLY A 68 -11.88 13.39 30.86
C GLY A 68 -11.68 12.68 29.54
N THR A 69 -10.72 11.77 29.46
CA THR A 69 -10.52 10.92 28.28
C THR A 69 -11.21 9.58 28.48
N MET A 70 -12.10 9.19 27.56
CA MET A 70 -12.81 7.91 27.58
C MET A 70 -12.29 7.00 26.47
N ILE A 71 -11.75 5.85 26.86
CA ILE A 71 -11.21 4.85 25.94
C ILE A 71 -12.28 3.81 25.65
N ILE A 72 -12.58 3.61 24.37
CA ILE A 72 -13.49 2.58 23.90
C ILE A 72 -12.76 1.24 23.80
N ARG A 73 -13.33 0.18 24.37
CA ARG A 73 -12.78 -1.19 24.36
C ARG A 73 -12.57 -1.77 22.95
N SER A 74 -11.78 -2.84 22.85
CA SER A 74 -11.44 -3.48 21.55
C SER A 74 -12.65 -4.03 20.78
N HIS A 75 -13.72 -4.43 21.50
CA HIS A 75 -14.98 -4.92 20.95
C HIS A 75 -15.91 -3.81 20.43
N GLY A 76 -15.56 -2.55 20.67
CA GLY A 76 -16.40 -1.42 20.33
C GLY A 76 -17.57 -1.23 21.29
N VAL A 77 -18.35 -0.20 20.96
CA VAL A 77 -19.59 0.23 21.63
C VAL A 77 -20.58 0.71 20.56
N SER A 78 -21.83 0.89 20.94
CA SER A 78 -22.87 1.44 20.04
C SER A 78 -22.58 2.90 19.69
N LYS A 79 -23.17 3.37 18.58
CA LYS A 79 -23.06 4.77 18.14
C LYS A 79 -23.70 5.72 19.16
N GLU A 80 -24.85 5.33 19.69
CA GLU A 80 -25.59 6.07 20.72
C GLU A 80 -24.76 6.27 21.99
N GLU A 81 -24.08 5.23 22.48
CA GLU A 81 -23.18 5.34 23.64
C GLU A 81 -22.03 6.31 23.39
N ILE A 82 -21.41 6.27 22.20
CA ILE A 82 -20.33 7.22 21.85
C ILE A 82 -20.84 8.66 21.85
N ASP A 83 -22.02 8.89 21.28
CA ASP A 83 -22.59 10.23 21.18
C ASP A 83 -23.00 10.76 22.57
N LEU A 84 -23.54 9.91 23.44
CA LEU A 84 -23.83 10.25 24.84
C LEU A 84 -22.55 10.60 25.62
N LEU A 85 -21.49 9.80 25.49
CA LEU A 85 -20.21 10.07 26.13
C LEU A 85 -19.60 11.40 25.65
N LYS A 86 -19.71 11.73 24.36
CA LYS A 86 -19.28 13.04 23.82
C LYS A 86 -20.11 14.18 24.38
N GLN A 87 -21.44 14.01 24.50
CA GLN A 87 -22.34 15.02 25.08
C GLN A 87 -22.01 15.29 26.56
N MET A 88 -21.51 14.28 27.28
CA MET A 88 -21.03 14.41 28.66
C MET A 88 -19.66 15.10 28.79
N GLY A 89 -19.02 15.47 27.67
CA GLY A 89 -17.76 16.20 27.66
C GLY A 89 -16.51 15.32 27.75
N PHE A 90 -16.61 14.03 27.37
CA PHE A 90 -15.44 13.16 27.27
C PHE A 90 -14.75 13.26 25.90
N ASP A 91 -13.42 13.29 25.93
CA ASP A 91 -12.58 13.06 24.75
C ASP A 91 -12.51 11.57 24.44
N ILE A 92 -13.11 11.16 23.32
CA ILE A 92 -13.21 9.74 22.96
C ILE A 92 -11.94 9.26 22.26
N VAL A 93 -11.32 8.23 22.83
CA VAL A 93 -10.22 7.48 22.21
C VAL A 93 -10.73 6.13 21.79
N ASP A 94 -10.87 5.94 20.48
CA ASP A 94 -11.48 4.74 19.93
C ASP A 94 -10.46 3.61 19.68
N ALA A 95 -10.34 2.75 20.69
CA ALA A 95 -9.49 1.56 20.69
C ALA A 95 -10.13 0.33 20.00
N THR A 96 -11.29 0.48 19.37
CA THR A 96 -11.99 -0.61 18.68
C THR A 96 -11.10 -1.25 17.61
N CYS A 97 -11.16 -2.58 17.53
CA CYS A 97 -10.44 -3.37 16.54
C CYS A 97 -10.84 -2.95 15.11
N PRO A 98 -9.90 -2.77 14.17
CA PRO A 98 -10.22 -2.38 12.79
C PRO A 98 -11.17 -3.35 12.06
N PHE A 99 -11.12 -4.65 12.39
CA PHE A 99 -12.07 -5.63 11.87
C PHE A 99 -13.49 -5.35 12.35
N VAL A 100 -13.66 -5.01 13.63
CA VAL A 100 -14.96 -4.65 14.20
C VAL A 100 -15.46 -3.32 13.63
N LYS A 101 -14.60 -2.30 13.50
CA LYS A 101 -14.95 -1.03 12.83
C LYS A 101 -15.41 -1.23 11.39
N LYS A 102 -14.79 -2.17 10.67
CA LYS A 102 -15.23 -2.53 9.32
C LYS A 102 -16.64 -3.12 9.32
N ILE A 103 -17.00 -3.92 10.32
CA ILE A 103 -18.36 -4.44 10.48
C ILE A 103 -19.33 -3.28 10.77
N HIS A 104 -18.97 -2.36 11.67
CA HIS A 104 -19.80 -1.18 11.97
C HIS A 104 -20.12 -0.39 10.69
N HIS A 105 -19.11 -0.09 9.87
CA HIS A 105 -19.31 0.63 8.62
C HIS A 105 -20.15 -0.15 7.59
N ILE A 106 -19.98 -1.48 7.53
CA ILE A 106 -20.79 -2.35 6.67
C ILE A 106 -22.25 -2.31 7.10
N VAL A 107 -22.55 -2.56 8.37
CA VAL A 107 -23.95 -2.61 8.84
C VAL A 107 -24.62 -1.25 8.74
N GLU A 108 -23.91 -0.16 9.04
CA GLU A 108 -24.40 1.21 8.88
C GLU A 108 -24.77 1.48 7.41
N LYS A 109 -23.84 1.23 6.49
CA LYS A 109 -24.05 1.44 5.05
C LYS A 109 -25.22 0.63 4.48
N TYR A 110 -25.31 -0.67 4.81
CA TYR A 110 -26.40 -1.50 4.28
C TYR A 110 -27.74 -1.19 4.95
N SER A 111 -27.72 -0.82 6.22
CA SER A 111 -28.92 -0.38 6.93
C SER A 111 -29.47 0.93 6.35
N GLU A 112 -28.60 1.88 5.97
CA GLU A 112 -28.99 3.10 5.24
C GLU A 112 -29.58 2.82 3.86
N GLN A 113 -29.13 1.77 3.19
CA GLN A 113 -29.66 1.31 1.90
C GLN A 113 -30.99 0.54 2.03
N GLY A 114 -31.53 0.39 3.25
CA GLY A 114 -32.80 -0.30 3.51
C GLY A 114 -32.68 -1.83 3.61
N TYR A 115 -31.47 -2.38 3.72
CA TYR A 115 -31.30 -3.81 3.95
C TYR A 115 -31.63 -4.16 5.41
N GLY A 116 -32.33 -5.27 5.63
CA GLY A 116 -32.45 -5.89 6.95
C GLY A 116 -31.14 -6.53 7.37
N ILE A 117 -30.61 -6.15 8.52
CA ILE A 117 -29.33 -6.67 9.02
C ILE A 117 -29.56 -7.92 9.86
N ILE A 118 -28.80 -8.98 9.57
CA ILE A 118 -28.76 -10.21 10.35
C ILE A 118 -27.34 -10.41 10.84
N ILE A 119 -27.17 -10.57 12.15
CA ILE A 119 -25.89 -10.78 12.79
C ILE A 119 -25.82 -12.21 13.29
N ILE A 120 -24.88 -12.99 12.74
CA ILE A 120 -24.58 -14.34 13.23
C ILE A 120 -23.57 -14.24 14.36
N GLY A 121 -24.02 -14.49 15.59
CA GLY A 121 -23.22 -14.36 16.79
C GLY A 121 -24.06 -14.51 18.05
N SER A 122 -23.42 -14.45 19.22
CA SER A 122 -24.11 -14.54 20.50
C SER A 122 -24.66 -13.16 20.90
N ALA A 123 -25.95 -13.08 21.25
CA ALA A 123 -26.61 -11.81 21.60
C ALA A 123 -26.00 -11.11 22.83
N ASP A 124 -25.47 -11.90 23.77
CA ASP A 124 -24.82 -11.41 24.99
C ASP A 124 -23.37 -10.95 24.76
N HIS A 125 -22.82 -11.13 23.55
CA HIS A 125 -21.44 -10.79 23.30
C HIS A 125 -21.27 -9.26 23.09
N PRO A 126 -20.32 -8.61 23.79
CA PRO A 126 -20.06 -7.17 23.68
C PRO A 126 -19.92 -6.63 22.25
N GLU A 127 -19.25 -7.40 21.38
CA GLU A 127 -19.08 -7.05 19.96
C GLU A 127 -20.42 -7.05 19.19
N VAL A 128 -21.31 -8.00 19.46
CA VAL A 128 -22.60 -8.10 18.76
C VAL A 128 -23.53 -6.97 19.21
N GLN A 129 -23.50 -6.64 20.51
CA GLN A 129 -24.21 -5.48 21.06
C GLN A 129 -23.70 -4.17 20.44
N ALA A 130 -22.38 -4.02 20.32
CA ALA A 130 -21.77 -2.88 19.65
C ALA A 130 -22.26 -2.79 18.19
N ILE A 131 -22.10 -3.84 17.38
CA ILE A 131 -22.54 -3.87 15.96
C ILE A 131 -24.02 -3.51 15.83
N SER A 132 -24.86 -4.01 16.74
CA SER A 132 -26.30 -3.77 16.71
C SER A 132 -26.65 -2.30 16.85
N GLY A 133 -25.90 -1.55 17.66
CA GLY A 133 -26.07 -0.12 17.85
C GLY A 133 -25.57 0.77 16.71
N TRP A 134 -25.08 0.19 15.61
CA TRP A 134 -24.75 0.91 14.37
C TRP A 134 -25.79 0.66 13.26
N CYS A 135 -26.80 -0.15 13.53
CA CYS A 135 -27.91 -0.40 12.61
C CYS A 135 -29.02 0.65 12.84
N LYS A 136 -29.66 1.12 11.76
CA LYS A 136 -30.79 2.06 11.85
C LYS A 136 -32.07 1.37 12.34
N GLU A 137 -32.25 0.11 11.94
CA GLU A 137 -33.32 -0.76 12.44
C GLU A 137 -32.71 -1.85 13.33
N PRO A 138 -33.42 -2.33 14.36
CA PRO A 138 -32.93 -3.43 15.19
C PRO A 138 -32.56 -4.65 14.34
N PRO A 139 -31.30 -5.12 14.40
CA PRO A 139 -30.89 -6.29 13.64
C PRO A 139 -31.47 -7.57 14.24
N VAL A 140 -31.51 -8.63 13.43
CA VAL A 140 -31.85 -9.95 13.93
C VAL A 140 -30.59 -10.71 14.26
N ILE A 141 -30.46 -11.15 15.50
CA ILE A 141 -29.31 -11.92 15.98
C ILE A 141 -29.66 -13.41 15.90
N ILE A 142 -28.76 -14.20 15.31
CA ILE A 142 -28.94 -15.65 15.14
C ILE A 142 -27.68 -16.36 15.63
N GLU A 143 -27.82 -17.17 16.66
CA GLU A 143 -26.73 -17.98 17.20
C GLU A 143 -26.89 -19.48 16.87
N SER A 144 -28.14 -19.96 16.79
CA SER A 144 -28.46 -21.39 16.68
C SER A 144 -29.14 -21.76 15.36
N GLU A 145 -29.03 -23.05 14.97
CA GLU A 145 -29.76 -23.58 13.81
C GLU A 145 -31.27 -23.47 13.98
N GLU A 146 -31.78 -23.60 15.20
CA GLU A 146 -33.20 -23.47 15.50
C GLU A 146 -33.70 -22.06 15.23
N GLU A 147 -32.96 -21.04 15.65
CA GLU A 147 -33.25 -19.63 15.35
C GLU A 147 -33.19 -19.39 13.84
N ALA A 148 -32.17 -19.90 13.15
CA ALA A 148 -32.07 -19.78 11.70
C ALA A 148 -33.27 -20.43 10.98
N ARG A 149 -33.78 -21.57 11.48
CA ARG A 149 -34.98 -22.24 10.94
C ARG A 149 -36.27 -21.49 11.28
N LYS A 150 -36.38 -20.91 12.48
CA LYS A 150 -37.55 -20.12 12.91
C LYS A 150 -37.60 -18.73 12.27
N PHE A 151 -36.45 -18.19 11.85
CA PHE A 151 -36.35 -16.87 11.24
C PHE A 151 -37.25 -16.74 10.01
N LYS A 152 -38.16 -15.76 10.02
CA LYS A 152 -39.02 -15.41 8.89
C LYS A 152 -39.03 -13.90 8.78
N THR A 153 -38.84 -13.42 7.56
CA THR A 153 -38.97 -12.01 7.23
C THR A 153 -39.72 -11.87 5.90
N ASP A 154 -39.99 -10.64 5.52
CA ASP A 154 -40.63 -10.29 4.25
C ASP A 154 -39.77 -10.80 3.08
N PRO A 155 -40.31 -11.63 2.16
CA PRO A 155 -39.59 -12.17 1.01
C PRO A 155 -38.95 -11.10 0.11
N ASP A 156 -39.57 -9.91 0.03
CA ASP A 156 -39.13 -8.83 -0.83
C ASP A 156 -38.08 -7.92 -0.15
N LYS A 157 -37.83 -8.10 1.16
CA LYS A 157 -36.84 -7.32 1.90
C LYS A 157 -35.45 -7.89 1.65
N LYS A 158 -34.55 -7.03 1.16
CA LYS A 158 -33.14 -7.38 0.98
C LYS A 158 -32.46 -7.55 2.33
N LEU A 159 -31.65 -8.60 2.48
CA LEU A 159 -30.98 -8.93 3.72
C LEU A 159 -29.47 -8.82 3.59
N CYS A 160 -28.81 -8.35 4.66
CA CYS A 160 -27.35 -8.36 4.78
C CYS A 160 -26.96 -9.22 5.98
N LEU A 161 -26.20 -10.28 5.73
CA LEU A 161 -25.67 -11.16 6.77
C LEU A 161 -24.24 -10.74 7.11
N VAL A 162 -23.98 -10.52 8.39
CA VAL A 162 -22.63 -10.35 8.97
C VAL A 162 -22.45 -11.34 10.12
N SER A 163 -21.22 -11.54 10.57
CA SER A 163 -20.89 -12.42 11.69
C SER A 163 -19.95 -11.77 12.70
N GLN A 164 -20.06 -12.20 13.95
CA GLN A 164 -19.10 -11.89 14.99
C GLN A 164 -17.70 -12.40 14.61
N THR A 165 -16.66 -11.60 14.86
CA THR A 165 -15.29 -11.88 14.44
C THR A 165 -14.72 -13.18 15.00
N THR A 166 -15.17 -13.61 16.17
CA THR A 166 -14.74 -14.84 16.87
C THR A 166 -15.67 -16.03 16.64
N PHE A 167 -16.68 -15.92 15.79
CA PHE A 167 -17.63 -17.01 15.55
C PHE A 167 -17.00 -18.19 14.79
N ASN A 168 -17.53 -19.39 14.98
CA ASN A 168 -17.02 -20.59 14.31
C ASN A 168 -17.42 -20.61 12.83
N TYR A 169 -16.43 -20.73 11.94
CA TYR A 169 -16.64 -20.69 10.49
C TYR A 169 -17.57 -21.81 9.97
N ASN A 170 -17.42 -23.05 10.45
CA ASN A 170 -18.26 -24.18 10.00
C ASN A 170 -19.72 -23.96 10.41
N LYS A 171 -19.93 -23.49 11.64
CA LYS A 171 -21.27 -23.15 12.14
C LYS A 171 -21.87 -21.99 11.34
N PHE A 172 -21.08 -20.97 11.02
CA PHE A 172 -21.50 -19.86 10.17
C PHE A 172 -21.97 -20.33 8.79
N GLN A 173 -21.19 -21.18 8.10
CA GLN A 173 -21.57 -21.72 6.79
C GLN A 173 -22.90 -22.48 6.84
N LEU A 174 -23.09 -23.30 7.87
CA LEU A 174 -24.34 -24.04 8.07
C LEU A 174 -25.55 -23.11 8.25
N LEU A 175 -25.39 -22.05 9.06
CA LEU A 175 -26.45 -21.07 9.28
C LEU A 175 -26.78 -20.28 8.00
N VAL A 176 -25.75 -19.86 7.27
CA VAL A 176 -25.91 -19.19 5.96
C VAL A 176 -26.66 -20.09 4.98
N GLU A 177 -26.34 -21.38 4.93
CA GLU A 177 -27.01 -22.35 4.07
C GLU A 177 -28.49 -22.51 4.43
N ILE A 178 -28.82 -22.62 5.73
CA ILE A 178 -30.20 -22.70 6.22
C ILE A 178 -31.01 -21.46 5.83
N ILE A 179 -30.42 -20.27 5.96
CA ILE A 179 -31.09 -19.00 5.64
C ILE A 179 -31.23 -18.84 4.11
N SER A 180 -30.19 -19.20 3.35
CA SER A 180 -30.19 -19.11 1.88
C SER A 180 -31.23 -20.02 1.22
N LYS A 181 -31.47 -21.21 1.78
CA LYS A 181 -32.50 -22.16 1.31
C LYS A 181 -33.94 -21.61 1.37
N LYS A 182 -34.17 -20.51 2.09
CA LYS A 182 -35.49 -19.87 2.20
C LYS A 182 -35.83 -18.94 1.03
N GLY A 183 -34.89 -18.69 0.12
CA GLY A 183 -35.13 -17.94 -1.12
C GLY A 183 -35.17 -16.42 -0.97
N TYR A 184 -34.62 -15.87 0.12
CA TYR A 184 -34.49 -14.42 0.31
C TYR A 184 -33.34 -13.82 -0.53
N ASP A 185 -33.45 -12.55 -0.91
CA ASP A 185 -32.32 -11.78 -1.49
C ASP A 185 -31.29 -11.44 -0.40
N ILE A 186 -30.35 -12.35 -0.18
CA ILE A 186 -29.36 -12.27 0.90
C ILE A 186 -27.98 -11.91 0.35
N ARG A 187 -27.41 -10.86 0.91
CA ARG A 187 -26.00 -10.53 0.76
C ARG A 187 -25.21 -11.01 1.98
N CYS A 188 -24.51 -12.12 1.82
CA CYS A 188 -23.67 -12.67 2.89
C CYS A 188 -22.27 -12.06 2.84
N LEU A 189 -21.82 -11.46 3.95
CA LEU A 189 -20.49 -10.93 4.13
C LEU A 189 -19.80 -11.69 5.26
N ASN A 190 -18.78 -12.49 4.91
CA ASN A 190 -17.95 -13.14 5.91
C ASN A 190 -17.07 -12.10 6.61
N THR A 191 -17.39 -11.81 7.87
CA THR A 191 -16.66 -10.86 8.72
C THR A 191 -15.91 -11.54 9.86
N ILE A 192 -15.76 -12.86 9.81
CA ILE A 192 -14.97 -13.64 10.77
C ILE A 192 -13.48 -13.29 10.61
N CYS A 193 -12.78 -13.15 11.73
CA CYS A 193 -11.35 -12.84 11.74
C CYS A 193 -10.52 -14.13 11.71
N ASN A 194 -9.55 -14.20 10.79
CA ASN A 194 -8.69 -15.38 10.60
C ASN A 194 -7.66 -15.58 11.73
N ALA A 195 -7.51 -14.63 12.65
CA ALA A 195 -6.51 -14.68 13.72
C ALA A 195 -6.62 -15.93 14.62
N THR A 196 -7.83 -16.46 14.79
CA THR A 196 -8.05 -17.69 15.58
C THR A 196 -7.62 -18.93 14.79
N GLU A 197 -7.91 -18.99 13.49
CA GLU A 197 -7.59 -20.12 12.62
C GLU A 197 -6.08 -20.21 12.34
N GLU A 198 -5.43 -19.06 12.07
CA GLU A 198 -3.99 -18.98 11.91
C GLU A 198 -3.26 -19.48 13.16
N ARG A 199 -3.72 -19.06 14.34
CA ARG A 199 -3.14 -19.49 15.62
C ARG A 199 -3.31 -20.99 15.87
N GLN A 200 -4.48 -21.55 15.56
CA GLN A 200 -4.72 -22.98 15.69
C GLN A 200 -3.87 -23.80 14.70
N SER A 201 -3.70 -23.29 13.48
CA SER A 201 -2.91 -23.95 12.44
C SER A 201 -1.42 -23.94 12.77
N GLU A 202 -0.90 -22.80 13.24
CA GLU A 202 0.49 -22.68 13.68
C GLU A 202 0.75 -23.52 14.95
N ALA A 203 -0.16 -23.49 15.92
CA ALA A 203 -0.05 -24.33 17.12
C ALA A 203 -0.01 -25.83 16.77
N ARG A 204 -0.82 -26.27 15.79
CA ARG A 204 -0.79 -27.64 15.26
C ARG A 204 0.54 -27.96 14.57
N GLU A 205 1.05 -27.07 13.73
CA GLU A 205 2.32 -27.26 13.03
C GLU A 205 3.51 -27.36 13.99
N ILE A 206 3.53 -26.52 15.02
CA ILE A 206 4.57 -26.55 16.06
C ILE A 206 4.43 -27.83 16.89
N ALA A 207 3.22 -28.17 17.34
CA ALA A 207 2.97 -29.39 18.11
C ALA A 207 3.42 -30.66 17.37
N GLY A 208 3.33 -30.71 16.04
CA GLY A 208 3.84 -31.82 15.23
C GLY A 208 5.37 -31.90 15.08
N ARG A 209 6.11 -30.89 15.54
CA ARG A 209 7.59 -30.79 15.42
C ARG A 209 8.31 -30.79 16.77
N VAL A 210 7.60 -30.68 17.88
CA VAL A 210 8.17 -30.52 19.23
C VAL A 210 7.89 -31.72 20.11
N ASP A 211 8.79 -31.98 21.05
CA ASP A 211 8.71 -33.09 22.00
C ASP A 211 7.82 -32.76 23.21
N ALA A 212 7.65 -31.46 23.50
CA ALA A 212 6.67 -30.93 24.44
C ALA A 212 6.07 -29.62 23.95
N MET A 213 4.80 -29.40 24.26
CA MET A 213 4.07 -28.18 23.90
C MET A 213 3.56 -27.49 25.16
N ILE A 214 3.73 -26.19 25.27
CA ILE A 214 3.23 -25.37 26.37
C ILE A 214 2.16 -24.43 25.81
N VAL A 215 0.96 -24.48 26.37
CA VAL A 215 -0.17 -23.62 26.02
C VAL A 215 -0.47 -22.67 27.17
N ILE A 216 -0.27 -21.37 26.94
CA ILE A 216 -0.41 -20.32 27.95
C ILE A 216 -1.75 -19.60 27.80
N GLY A 217 -2.57 -19.59 28.86
CA GLY A 217 -3.76 -18.73 28.91
C GLY A 217 -4.73 -19.12 30.03
N GLY A 218 -5.82 -18.37 30.18
CA GLY A 218 -6.80 -18.57 31.26
C GLY A 218 -7.75 -19.76 31.02
N ARG A 219 -8.04 -20.54 32.09
CA ARG A 219 -8.85 -21.79 32.04
C ARG A 219 -10.28 -21.57 31.56
N GLN A 220 -10.78 -20.35 31.70
CA GLN A 220 -12.14 -19.97 31.29
C GLN A 220 -12.22 -19.60 29.80
N SER A 221 -11.09 -19.47 29.08
CA SER A 221 -11.11 -19.13 27.66
C SER A 221 -11.37 -20.37 26.79
N SER A 222 -12.54 -20.42 26.15
CA SER A 222 -12.89 -21.48 25.19
C SER A 222 -11.86 -21.61 24.05
N ASN A 223 -11.26 -20.50 23.61
CA ASN A 223 -10.25 -20.52 22.56
C ASN A 223 -8.91 -21.12 23.03
N THR A 224 -8.50 -20.85 24.27
CA THR A 224 -7.29 -21.45 24.85
C THR A 224 -7.48 -22.95 25.10
N GLN A 225 -8.67 -23.38 25.54
CA GLN A 225 -8.99 -24.81 25.67
C GLN A 225 -8.91 -25.54 24.32
N LYS A 226 -9.51 -24.98 23.27
CA LYS A 226 -9.40 -25.54 21.91
C LYS A 226 -7.96 -25.63 21.43
N LEU A 227 -7.13 -24.61 21.70
CA LEU A 227 -5.70 -24.64 21.38
C LEU A 227 -5.00 -25.79 22.10
N TYR A 228 -5.30 -25.99 23.39
CA TYR A 228 -4.77 -27.10 24.16
C TYR A 228 -5.20 -28.46 23.60
N ASP A 229 -6.47 -28.64 23.25
CA ASP A 229 -6.95 -29.90 22.68
C ASP A 229 -6.30 -30.21 21.33
N ILE A 230 -6.13 -29.20 20.47
CA ILE A 230 -5.43 -29.33 19.18
C ILE A 230 -3.98 -29.74 19.41
N CYS A 231 -3.28 -29.06 20.32
CA CYS A 231 -1.89 -29.38 20.64
C CYS A 231 -1.76 -30.79 21.23
N LYS A 232 -2.67 -31.18 22.12
CA LYS A 232 -2.68 -32.49 22.78
C LYS A 232 -2.90 -33.65 21.81
N ASN A 233 -3.66 -33.43 20.74
CA ASN A 233 -3.88 -34.44 19.71
C ASN A 233 -2.61 -34.73 18.89
N GLU A 234 -1.75 -33.73 18.69
CA GLU A 234 -0.48 -33.88 17.94
C GLU A 234 0.69 -34.25 18.87
N CYS A 235 0.79 -33.61 20.03
CA CYS A 235 1.86 -33.79 21.01
C CYS A 235 1.30 -34.30 22.35
N LYS A 236 1.67 -35.52 22.73
CA LYS A 236 1.23 -36.14 24.00
C LYS A 236 1.68 -35.35 25.24
N ASN A 237 2.84 -34.72 25.16
CA ASN A 237 3.42 -33.91 26.23
C ASN A 237 2.98 -32.45 26.10
N THR A 238 1.67 -32.22 26.08
CA THR A 238 1.10 -30.86 26.05
C THR A 238 0.76 -30.43 27.48
N TYR A 239 1.30 -29.29 27.89
CA TYR A 239 1.11 -28.68 29.20
C TYR A 239 0.29 -27.41 29.06
N TYR A 240 -0.60 -27.20 30.02
CA TYR A 240 -1.41 -26.01 30.12
C TYR A 240 -0.95 -25.21 31.33
N ILE A 241 -0.59 -23.94 31.13
CA ILE A 241 -0.15 -23.06 32.22
C ILE A 241 -0.93 -21.74 32.20
N GLN A 242 -1.29 -21.24 33.37
CA GLN A 242 -1.76 -19.86 33.52
C GLN A 242 -0.62 -18.95 33.98
N THR A 243 0.22 -19.47 34.87
CA THR A 243 1.35 -18.78 35.48
C THR A 243 2.56 -19.71 35.55
N LEU A 244 3.75 -19.16 35.82
CA LEU A 244 4.98 -19.96 35.98
C LEU A 244 4.93 -20.96 37.13
N VAL A 245 4.06 -20.75 38.12
CA VAL A 245 3.90 -21.64 39.28
C VAL A 245 3.31 -22.99 38.88
N ASP A 246 2.58 -23.05 37.76
CA ASP A 246 1.98 -24.29 37.23
C ASP A 246 3.00 -25.21 36.54
N LEU A 247 4.25 -24.77 36.41
CA LEU A 247 5.26 -25.40 35.56
C LEU A 247 6.18 -26.30 36.40
N ASP A 248 6.01 -27.63 36.29
CA ASP A 248 6.92 -28.58 36.94
C ASP A 248 8.20 -28.72 36.10
N LEU A 249 9.18 -27.89 36.45
CA LEU A 249 10.48 -27.71 35.79
C LEU A 249 11.26 -29.01 35.60
N LYS A 250 11.06 -30.02 36.48
CA LYS A 250 11.71 -31.33 36.40
C LYS A 250 11.31 -32.13 35.15
N THR A 251 10.12 -31.88 34.62
CA THR A 251 9.58 -32.61 33.46
C THR A 251 10.26 -32.20 32.15
N PHE A 252 10.88 -31.02 32.11
CA PHE A 252 11.48 -30.43 30.92
C PHE A 252 13.01 -30.58 30.86
N GLU A 253 13.63 -31.23 31.85
CA GLU A 253 15.09 -31.48 31.87
C GLU A 253 15.56 -32.40 30.74
N SER A 254 14.75 -33.39 30.37
CA SER A 254 15.07 -34.42 29.38
C SER A 254 14.55 -34.13 27.95
N ILE A 255 13.91 -32.98 27.74
CA ILE A 255 13.20 -32.65 26.49
C ILE A 255 14.05 -31.72 25.62
N GLY A 256 14.28 -32.10 24.37
CA GLY A 256 15.13 -31.37 23.43
C GLY A 256 14.43 -30.20 22.73
N ASN A 257 13.21 -30.41 22.24
CA ASN A 257 12.43 -29.40 21.53
C ASN A 257 11.15 -29.04 22.29
N VAL A 258 10.99 -27.77 22.67
CA VAL A 258 9.80 -27.28 23.38
C VAL A 258 9.09 -26.22 22.54
N GLY A 259 7.81 -26.41 22.27
CA GLY A 259 6.96 -25.42 21.62
C GLY A 259 6.19 -24.59 22.64
N ILE A 260 6.04 -23.29 22.41
CA ILE A 260 5.24 -22.39 23.25
C ILE A 260 4.18 -21.73 22.36
N THR A 261 2.92 -21.80 22.77
CA THR A 261 1.80 -21.03 22.19
C THR A 261 0.98 -20.39 23.29
N ALA A 262 0.23 -19.36 22.95
CA ALA A 262 -0.59 -18.63 23.90
C ALA A 262 -1.92 -18.18 23.31
N GLY A 263 -2.94 -18.10 24.17
CA GLY A 263 -4.27 -17.62 23.82
C GLY A 263 -4.29 -16.14 23.38
N ALA A 264 -5.38 -15.75 22.72
CA ALA A 264 -5.56 -14.40 22.15
C ALA A 264 -5.57 -13.26 23.18
N SER A 265 -5.83 -13.60 24.46
CA SER A 265 -5.92 -12.67 25.58
C SER A 265 -4.77 -12.86 26.57
N THR A 266 -3.70 -13.56 26.18
CA THR A 266 -2.54 -13.77 27.05
C THR A 266 -1.52 -12.63 26.86
N PRO A 267 -1.11 -11.95 27.94
CA PRO A 267 -0.08 -10.91 27.93
C PRO A 267 1.29 -11.39 27.42
N ASN A 268 2.01 -10.53 26.73
CA ASN A 268 3.35 -10.86 26.20
C ASN A 268 4.40 -11.05 27.29
N ASN A 269 4.29 -10.35 28.43
CA ASN A 269 5.23 -10.50 29.55
C ASN A 269 5.29 -11.93 30.08
N ILE A 270 4.14 -12.60 30.27
CA ILE A 270 4.09 -14.01 30.72
C ILE A 270 4.74 -14.93 29.68
N ILE A 271 4.54 -14.66 28.39
CA ILE A 271 5.12 -15.45 27.30
C ILE A 271 6.64 -15.30 27.29
N GLU A 272 7.14 -14.06 27.43
CA GLU A 272 8.57 -13.76 27.51
C GLU A 272 9.22 -14.36 28.75
N GLU A 273 8.54 -14.33 29.90
CA GLU A 273 9.04 -14.90 31.15
C GLU A 273 9.17 -16.43 31.05
N VAL A 274 8.17 -17.11 30.50
CA VAL A 274 8.22 -18.56 30.24
C VAL A 274 9.31 -18.90 29.21
N HIS A 275 9.42 -18.11 28.13
CA HIS A 275 10.44 -18.32 27.09
C HIS A 275 11.86 -18.13 27.63
N THR A 276 12.08 -17.09 28.44
CA THR A 276 13.39 -16.76 29.04
C THR A 276 13.79 -17.84 30.03
N ASN A 277 12.92 -18.22 30.98
CA ASN A 277 13.20 -19.31 31.91
C ASN A 277 13.51 -20.64 31.19
N MET A 278 12.74 -21.00 30.15
CA MET A 278 12.97 -22.22 29.38
C MET A 278 14.30 -22.21 28.62
N SER A 279 14.74 -21.04 28.18
CA SER A 279 16.03 -20.85 27.51
C SER A 279 17.19 -20.86 28.51
N GLU A 280 17.03 -20.24 29.68
CA GLU A 280 18.02 -20.15 30.76
C GLU A 280 18.26 -21.48 31.47
N MET A 281 17.25 -22.34 31.61
CA MET A 281 17.43 -23.72 32.09
C MET A 281 18.30 -24.58 31.17
N GLY A 282 18.55 -24.15 29.93
CA GLY A 282 19.54 -24.76 29.04
C GLY A 282 20.99 -24.34 29.36
N ASN A 283 21.19 -23.33 30.21
CA ASN A 283 22.46 -22.67 30.49
C ASN A 283 23.02 -22.90 31.92
N GLU A 284 22.25 -23.45 32.87
CA GLU A 284 22.70 -23.59 34.28
C GLU A 284 23.76 -24.67 34.53
N GLN A 285 24.27 -25.38 33.51
CA GLN A 285 25.30 -26.41 33.67
C GLN A 285 26.65 -26.05 33.04
N SER A 286 27.22 -24.85 33.29
CA SER A 286 28.45 -24.49 32.56
C SER A 286 29.55 -23.73 33.32
N PHE A 287 29.85 -24.16 34.54
CA PHE A 287 31.19 -23.89 35.12
C PHE A 287 32.33 -24.51 34.28
N GLU A 288 32.04 -25.62 33.54
CA GLU A 288 32.94 -26.21 32.54
C GLU A 288 33.13 -25.32 31.30
N GLN A 289 32.12 -24.54 30.87
CA GLN A 289 32.25 -23.66 29.70
C GLN A 289 33.05 -22.38 30.00
N MET A 290 33.12 -21.90 31.25
CA MET A 290 34.05 -20.83 31.60
C MET A 290 35.52 -21.28 31.52
N LEU A 291 35.79 -22.56 31.74
CA LEU A 291 37.13 -23.14 31.57
C LEU A 291 37.45 -23.39 30.08
N GLU A 292 36.48 -23.87 29.30
CA GLU A 292 36.64 -24.05 27.84
C GLU A 292 36.64 -22.73 27.06
N ALA A 293 35.97 -21.67 27.53
CA ALA A 293 36.02 -20.34 26.91
C ALA A 293 37.42 -19.69 26.96
N SER A 294 38.32 -20.17 27.81
CA SER A 294 39.73 -19.77 27.81
C SER A 294 40.58 -20.55 26.80
N LEU A 295 40.05 -21.60 26.17
CA LEU A 295 40.70 -22.35 25.09
C LEU A 295 39.93 -22.12 23.78
N LYS A 296 40.29 -21.04 23.07
CA LYS A 296 39.79 -20.78 21.70
C LYS A 296 39.98 -22.02 20.83
N THR A 297 38.91 -22.73 20.52
CA THR A 297 38.90 -23.84 19.55
C THR A 297 38.41 -23.29 18.22
N ILE A 298 39.35 -22.97 17.34
CA ILE A 298 39.03 -22.46 16.01
C ILE A 298 38.43 -23.58 15.15
N ARG A 299 37.24 -23.37 14.59
CA ARG A 299 36.61 -24.30 13.63
C ARG A 299 36.75 -23.79 12.19
N THR A 300 36.74 -24.70 11.22
CA THR A 300 36.73 -24.34 9.79
C THR A 300 35.46 -23.53 9.46
N GLY A 301 35.64 -22.32 8.94
CA GLY A 301 34.57 -21.37 8.65
C GLY A 301 34.34 -20.30 9.72
N GLU A 302 35.10 -20.28 10.81
CA GLU A 302 35.00 -19.26 11.85
C GLU A 302 35.75 -17.98 11.48
N VAL A 303 35.22 -16.82 11.86
CA VAL A 303 35.89 -15.51 11.68
C VAL A 303 36.76 -15.27 12.91
N VAL A 304 38.06 -15.14 12.67
CA VAL A 304 39.07 -14.91 13.72
C VAL A 304 39.72 -13.56 13.52
N GLU A 305 39.97 -12.87 14.62
CA GLU A 305 40.77 -11.64 14.62
C GLU A 305 42.21 -12.01 14.90
N GLY A 306 43.14 -11.50 14.08
CA GLY A 306 44.55 -11.71 14.29
C GLY A 306 45.39 -10.47 14.03
N THR A 307 46.53 -10.40 14.72
CA THR A 307 47.50 -9.31 14.57
C THR A 307 48.55 -9.70 13.54
N VAL A 308 48.85 -8.82 12.59
CA VAL A 308 49.83 -9.08 11.53
C VAL A 308 51.22 -9.15 12.14
N ILE A 309 51.85 -10.33 12.08
CA ILE A 309 53.22 -10.55 12.54
C ILE A 309 54.20 -10.22 11.42
N ASP A 310 53.90 -10.62 10.18
CA ASP A 310 54.80 -10.46 9.04
C ASP A 310 54.01 -10.36 7.73
N VAL A 311 54.53 -9.55 6.79
CA VAL A 311 53.94 -9.33 5.46
C VAL A 311 54.99 -9.60 4.39
N LYS A 312 54.83 -10.71 3.68
CA LYS A 312 55.63 -11.06 2.50
C LYS A 312 54.92 -10.62 1.23
N GLU A 313 55.61 -10.70 0.09
CA GLU A 313 55.06 -10.25 -1.21
C GLU A 313 53.81 -11.03 -1.64
N ASP A 314 53.71 -12.31 -1.26
CA ASP A 314 52.61 -13.19 -1.65
C ASP A 314 51.73 -13.69 -0.48
N GLU A 315 52.13 -13.43 0.78
CA GLU A 315 51.49 -14.00 1.98
C GLU A 315 51.54 -13.05 3.19
N ILE A 316 50.45 -12.96 3.95
CA ILE A 316 50.34 -12.22 5.21
C ILE A 316 50.22 -13.23 6.35
N ILE A 317 51.07 -13.11 7.37
CA ILE A 317 51.07 -13.96 8.56
C ILE A 317 50.42 -13.21 9.73
N LEU A 318 49.41 -13.82 10.33
CA LEU A 318 48.56 -13.28 11.38
C LEU A 318 48.60 -14.18 12.62
N ASN A 319 48.80 -13.58 13.79
CA ASN A 319 48.59 -14.26 15.05
C ASN A 319 47.10 -14.27 15.40
N ILE A 320 46.44 -15.42 15.27
CA ILE A 320 45.01 -15.58 15.53
C ILE A 320 44.69 -16.06 16.97
N GLY A 321 45.68 -16.07 17.87
CA GLY A 321 45.51 -16.49 19.26
C GLY A 321 45.24 -17.99 19.43
N TYR A 322 45.68 -18.81 18.47
CA TYR A 322 45.61 -20.27 18.48
C TYR A 322 47.02 -20.87 18.46
N LYS A 323 47.15 -22.19 18.63
CA LYS A 323 48.45 -22.90 18.63
C LYS A 323 49.24 -22.78 17.31
N ALA A 324 48.65 -22.19 16.26
CA ALA A 324 49.18 -22.10 14.91
C ALA A 324 48.93 -20.70 14.33
N ASP A 325 49.85 -20.23 13.50
CA ASP A 325 49.76 -18.93 12.83
C ASP A 325 48.84 -19.01 11.61
N GLY A 326 48.12 -17.92 11.35
CA GLY A 326 47.20 -17.78 10.24
C GLY A 326 47.86 -17.14 9.02
N ILE A 327 47.73 -17.75 7.83
CA ILE A 327 48.30 -17.22 6.59
C ILE A 327 47.18 -16.81 5.62
N ILE A 328 47.22 -15.58 5.13
CA ILE A 328 46.38 -15.10 4.01
C ILE A 328 47.27 -14.95 2.78
N THR A 329 46.98 -15.69 1.73
CA THR A 329 47.69 -15.53 0.44
C THR A 329 47.11 -14.37 -0.36
N ARG A 330 47.90 -13.78 -1.28
CA ARG A 330 47.47 -12.69 -2.17
C ARG A 330 46.15 -12.96 -2.90
N ASN A 331 45.97 -14.19 -3.38
CA ASN A 331 44.75 -14.61 -4.09
C ASN A 331 43.48 -14.63 -3.20
N GLU A 332 43.66 -14.75 -1.88
CA GLU A 332 42.58 -14.76 -0.89
C GLU A 332 42.33 -13.39 -0.25
N TYR A 333 43.18 -12.39 -0.55
CA TYR A 333 43.04 -11.00 -0.10
C TYR A 333 42.31 -10.10 -1.11
N SER A 334 42.64 -10.18 -2.41
CA SER A 334 41.99 -9.37 -3.47
C SER A 334 42.03 -10.03 -4.85
N ASN A 335 41.09 -9.67 -5.72
CA ASN A 335 40.99 -10.19 -7.10
C ASN A 335 41.75 -9.31 -8.13
N THR A 336 42.43 -8.26 -7.69
CA THR A 336 43.10 -7.29 -8.56
C THR A 336 44.54 -7.75 -8.84
N SER A 337 44.88 -7.95 -10.11
CA SER A 337 46.13 -8.61 -10.53
C SER A 337 47.43 -7.85 -10.25
N ASN A 338 47.40 -6.69 -9.59
CA ASN A 338 48.60 -5.86 -9.39
C ASN A 338 48.59 -5.02 -8.09
N LEU A 339 48.34 -5.66 -6.95
CA LEU A 339 48.45 -5.03 -5.62
C LEU A 339 49.56 -5.71 -4.82
N ASP A 340 50.59 -4.94 -4.45
CA ASP A 340 51.65 -5.36 -3.53
C ASP A 340 51.15 -5.24 -2.09
N LEU A 341 51.05 -6.37 -1.39
CA LEU A 341 50.49 -6.47 -0.04
C LEU A 341 51.26 -5.64 1.01
N ARG A 342 52.54 -5.33 0.75
CA ARG A 342 53.38 -4.46 1.59
C ARG A 342 52.93 -3.00 1.64
N THR A 343 52.13 -2.54 0.68
CA THR A 343 51.66 -1.14 0.64
C THR A 343 50.31 -0.93 1.30
N VAL A 344 49.62 -2.01 1.68
CA VAL A 344 48.22 -1.97 2.15
C VAL A 344 48.08 -2.36 3.62
N VAL A 345 48.99 -3.20 4.12
CA VAL A 345 48.92 -3.73 5.49
C VAL A 345 50.29 -3.54 6.15
N ASN A 346 50.31 -2.91 7.33
CA ASN A 346 51.53 -2.76 8.11
C ASN A 346 51.66 -3.88 9.14
N VAL A 347 52.91 -4.24 9.46
CA VAL A 347 53.21 -5.16 10.56
C VAL A 347 52.70 -4.56 11.87
N GLY A 348 51.83 -5.27 12.57
CA GLY A 348 51.17 -4.82 13.80
C GLY A 348 49.69 -4.46 13.67
N ASP A 349 49.13 -4.36 12.46
CA ASP A 349 47.70 -4.09 12.28
C ASP A 349 46.83 -5.32 12.66
N THR A 350 45.67 -5.06 13.25
CA THR A 350 44.67 -6.10 13.56
C THR A 350 43.75 -6.31 12.35
N MET A 351 43.69 -7.54 11.84
CA MET A 351 42.81 -7.90 10.73
C MET A 351 41.90 -9.08 11.10
N GLN A 352 40.65 -9.04 10.65
CA GLN A 352 39.70 -10.14 10.76
C GLN A 352 39.77 -11.02 9.51
N ALA A 353 39.87 -12.33 9.66
CA ALA A 353 39.89 -13.25 8.53
C ALA A 353 39.17 -14.56 8.85
N LYS A 354 38.63 -15.22 7.83
CA LYS A 354 37.85 -16.45 8.00
C LYS A 354 38.72 -17.68 7.80
N VAL A 355 38.60 -18.67 8.68
CA VAL A 355 39.40 -19.89 8.64
C VAL A 355 38.90 -20.80 7.53
N LEU A 356 39.71 -21.02 6.50
CA LEU A 356 39.38 -21.96 5.42
C LEU A 356 39.72 -23.40 5.82
N LYS A 357 40.93 -23.60 6.34
CA LYS A 357 41.44 -24.93 6.65
C LYS A 357 42.46 -24.88 7.77
N VAL A 358 42.34 -25.81 8.71
CA VAL A 358 43.31 -26.04 9.78
C VAL A 358 44.12 -27.27 9.36
N ASN A 359 45.42 -27.11 9.10
CA ASN A 359 46.32 -28.22 8.84
C ASN A 359 47.05 -28.56 10.16
N ASP A 360 46.61 -29.61 10.84
CA ASP A 360 47.16 -30.04 12.15
C ASP A 360 48.60 -30.60 12.08
N GLY A 361 49.21 -30.67 10.89
CA GLY A 361 50.55 -31.25 10.69
C GLY A 361 51.72 -30.26 10.60
N GLU A 362 51.48 -29.01 10.20
CA GLU A 362 52.56 -28.02 9.95
C GLU A 362 52.42 -26.71 10.73
N GLY A 363 51.41 -26.60 11.61
CA GLY A 363 51.22 -25.41 12.44
C GLY A 363 50.78 -24.16 11.65
N GLN A 364 50.10 -24.34 10.51
CA GLN A 364 49.62 -23.25 9.65
C GLN A 364 48.09 -23.35 9.45
N VAL A 365 47.41 -22.21 9.61
CA VAL A 365 45.96 -22.08 9.38
C VAL A 365 45.74 -21.19 8.16
N LEU A 366 45.08 -21.72 7.12
CA LEU A 366 44.79 -20.93 5.92
C LEU A 366 43.57 -20.03 6.17
N LEU A 367 43.74 -18.73 5.96
CA LEU A 367 42.73 -17.71 6.19
C LEU A 367 42.31 -17.04 4.88
N THR A 368 41.04 -16.63 4.77
CA THR A 368 40.51 -15.85 3.64
C THR A 368 39.89 -14.54 4.10
N TYR A 369 40.24 -13.46 3.42
CA TYR A 369 39.65 -12.13 3.65
C TYR A 369 38.48 -11.87 2.70
N LYS A 370 38.56 -12.42 1.48
CA LYS A 370 37.57 -12.29 0.40
C LYS A 370 36.15 -12.73 0.80
N ARG A 371 36.02 -13.87 1.51
CA ARG A 371 34.68 -14.35 1.93
C ARG A 371 34.06 -13.48 3.03
N LEU A 372 34.88 -12.82 3.83
CA LEU A 372 34.43 -11.94 4.92
C LEU A 372 33.90 -10.61 4.36
N LEU A 373 34.58 -10.04 3.36
CA LEU A 373 34.09 -8.86 2.63
C LEU A 373 32.76 -9.13 1.93
N ALA A 374 32.61 -10.27 1.25
CA ALA A 374 31.36 -10.66 0.62
C ALA A 374 30.20 -10.84 1.61
N GLU A 375 30.46 -11.33 2.83
CA GLU A 375 29.45 -11.42 3.90
C GLU A 375 29.11 -10.05 4.49
N ARG A 376 30.08 -9.15 4.66
CA ARG A 376 29.83 -7.76 5.08
C ARG A 376 29.01 -6.99 4.05
N GLY A 377 29.34 -7.11 2.77
CA GLY A 377 28.56 -6.52 1.67
C GLY A 377 27.12 -7.02 1.66
N ASN A 378 26.90 -8.33 1.89
CA ASN A 378 25.56 -8.88 2.03
C ASN A 378 24.80 -8.36 3.26
N LYS A 379 25.46 -8.23 4.42
CA LYS A 379 24.83 -7.67 5.64
C LYS A 379 24.43 -6.20 5.45
N ARG A 380 25.28 -5.40 4.83
CA ARG A 380 24.97 -3.99 4.55
C ARG A 380 23.82 -3.84 3.56
N ILE A 381 23.76 -4.73 2.57
CA ILE A 381 22.64 -4.81 1.63
C ILE A 381 21.34 -5.22 2.35
N GLU A 382 21.41 -6.12 3.33
CA GLU A 382 20.26 -6.50 4.18
C GLU A 382 19.77 -5.33 5.05
N GLU A 383 20.69 -4.56 5.64
CA GLU A 383 20.37 -3.34 6.38
C GLU A 383 19.73 -2.28 5.47
N ALA A 384 20.30 -2.08 4.28
CA ALA A 384 19.75 -1.17 3.27
C ALA A 384 18.36 -1.63 2.77
N TYR A 385 18.08 -2.93 2.73
CA TYR A 385 16.75 -3.47 2.41
C TYR A 385 15.73 -3.16 3.52
N ASN A 386 16.09 -3.38 4.79
CA ASN A 386 15.19 -3.08 5.92
C ASN A 386 14.91 -1.58 6.05
N ASN A 387 15.91 -0.74 5.79
CA ASN A 387 15.82 0.71 5.93
C ASN A 387 15.38 1.44 4.66
N LYS A 388 15.28 0.72 3.52
CA LYS A 388 15.07 1.30 2.17
C LYS A 388 16.10 2.39 1.84
N GLU A 389 17.35 2.15 2.20
CA GLU A 389 18.45 3.09 1.97
C GLU A 389 18.84 3.12 0.49
N VAL A 390 19.21 4.30 0.00
CA VAL A 390 19.63 4.50 -1.39
C VAL A 390 21.11 4.16 -1.51
N LEU A 391 21.43 3.10 -2.28
CA LEU A 391 22.81 2.69 -2.53
C LEU A 391 23.26 3.17 -3.90
N THR A 392 24.50 3.67 -3.97
CA THR A 392 25.18 4.05 -5.22
C THR A 392 26.21 3.01 -5.60
N ALA A 393 26.13 2.46 -6.82
CA ALA A 393 27.15 1.55 -7.32
C ALA A 393 27.39 1.65 -8.83
N LYS A 394 28.57 1.19 -9.24
CA LYS A 394 28.99 1.12 -10.64
C LYS A 394 28.38 -0.08 -11.34
N VAL A 395 27.90 0.13 -12.56
CA VAL A 395 27.44 -0.93 -13.46
C VAL A 395 28.63 -1.75 -13.93
N ALA A 396 28.69 -3.01 -13.52
CA ALA A 396 29.75 -3.94 -13.90
C ALA A 396 29.46 -4.62 -15.24
N ASN A 397 28.20 -4.97 -15.53
CA ASN A 397 27.82 -5.61 -16.79
C ASN A 397 26.40 -5.21 -17.20
N VAL A 398 26.19 -5.03 -18.50
CA VAL A 398 24.87 -4.83 -19.12
C VAL A 398 24.47 -6.14 -19.80
N LEU A 399 23.34 -6.75 -19.40
CA LEU A 399 22.77 -7.95 -20.01
C LEU A 399 21.46 -7.58 -20.73
N ASP A 400 21.05 -8.38 -21.72
CA ASP A 400 19.83 -8.14 -22.53
C ASP A 400 18.52 -8.06 -21.70
N GLY A 401 18.55 -8.49 -20.43
CA GLY A 401 17.43 -8.42 -19.49
C GLY A 401 17.58 -7.44 -18.32
N GLY A 402 18.72 -6.75 -18.16
CA GLY A 402 18.96 -5.86 -17.01
C GLY A 402 20.43 -5.46 -16.79
N LEU A 403 20.66 -4.57 -15.82
CA LEU A 403 21.98 -4.09 -15.41
C LEU A 403 22.48 -4.89 -14.19
N SER A 404 23.72 -5.36 -14.22
CA SER A 404 24.39 -5.90 -13.04
C SER A 404 25.34 -4.86 -12.47
N VAL A 405 25.09 -4.48 -11.22
CA VAL A 405 25.91 -3.52 -10.47
C VAL A 405 26.61 -4.23 -9.33
N VAL A 406 27.79 -3.74 -8.96
CA VAL A 406 28.57 -4.30 -7.84
C VAL A 406 28.61 -3.26 -6.73
N VAL A 407 28.01 -3.59 -5.59
CA VAL A 407 28.09 -2.82 -4.34
C VAL A 407 28.95 -3.62 -3.38
N GLU A 408 30.10 -3.08 -2.95
CA GLU A 408 30.97 -3.69 -1.93
C GLU A 408 31.19 -5.21 -2.11
N GLU A 409 31.57 -5.62 -3.34
CA GLU A 409 31.77 -7.00 -3.79
C GLU A 409 30.53 -7.91 -3.93
N ALA A 410 29.33 -7.43 -3.58
CA ALA A 410 28.07 -8.12 -3.83
C ALA A 410 27.45 -7.71 -5.18
N ARG A 411 26.96 -8.70 -5.95
CA ARG A 411 26.34 -8.48 -7.26
C ARG A 411 24.85 -8.25 -7.10
N VAL A 412 24.39 -7.06 -7.50
CA VAL A 412 22.97 -6.71 -7.56
C VAL A 412 22.52 -6.68 -9.03
N PHE A 413 21.34 -7.21 -9.30
CA PHE A 413 20.74 -7.24 -10.64
C PHE A 413 19.54 -6.32 -10.69
N ILE A 414 19.51 -5.40 -11.64
CA ILE A 414 18.42 -4.44 -11.87
C ILE A 414 17.76 -4.79 -13.19
N PRO A 415 16.55 -5.37 -13.20
CA PRO A 415 15.81 -5.66 -14.42
C PRO A 415 15.59 -4.40 -15.27
N ALA A 416 15.68 -4.52 -16.61
CA ALA A 416 15.55 -3.38 -17.53
C ALA A 416 14.25 -2.57 -17.32
N SER A 417 13.15 -3.24 -16.95
CA SER A 417 11.85 -2.63 -16.65
C SER A 417 11.83 -1.71 -15.42
N LEU A 418 12.83 -1.83 -14.55
CA LEU A 418 12.97 -1.05 -13.31
C LEU A 418 14.10 0.00 -13.41
N VAL A 419 14.78 0.09 -14.57
CA VAL A 419 15.86 1.06 -14.83
C VAL A 419 15.31 2.40 -15.33
N SER A 420 14.22 2.39 -16.12
CA SER A 420 13.66 3.60 -16.71
C SER A 420 12.16 3.45 -16.99
N ASP A 421 11.44 4.57 -17.00
CA ASP A 421 9.97 4.67 -17.20
C ASP A 421 9.59 4.58 -18.70
N THR A 422 10.54 4.42 -19.60
CA THR A 422 10.32 4.34 -21.06
C THR A 422 11.21 3.24 -21.64
N TYR A 423 10.65 2.37 -22.48
CA TYR A 423 11.37 1.23 -23.05
C TYR A 423 12.43 1.71 -24.05
N GLU A 424 13.65 1.98 -23.59
CA GLU A 424 14.78 2.33 -24.45
C GLU A 424 15.54 1.08 -24.88
N LYS A 425 15.64 0.87 -26.20
CA LYS A 425 16.26 -0.33 -26.81
C LYS A 425 17.79 -0.41 -26.64
N ASN A 426 18.47 0.61 -26.12
CA ASN A 426 19.94 0.62 -26.02
C ASN A 426 20.40 0.97 -24.59
N LEU A 427 20.54 -0.05 -23.75
CA LEU A 427 21.04 0.03 -22.38
C LEU A 427 22.58 0.18 -22.27
N SER A 428 23.31 0.14 -23.40
CA SER A 428 24.77 0.24 -23.44
C SER A 428 25.35 1.58 -22.96
N LYS A 429 24.52 2.62 -22.79
CA LYS A 429 24.96 3.92 -22.27
C LYS A 429 25.24 3.94 -20.77
N TYR A 430 24.74 2.94 -20.04
CA TYR A 430 24.88 2.86 -18.58
C TYR A 430 26.09 2.02 -18.14
N GLN A 431 26.88 1.50 -19.07
CA GLN A 431 28.11 0.77 -18.74
C GLN A 431 29.09 1.74 -18.06
N ASP A 432 29.67 1.31 -16.94
CA ASP A 432 30.59 2.10 -16.09
C ASP A 432 30.02 3.37 -15.44
N GLN A 433 28.70 3.61 -15.53
CA GLN A 433 28.06 4.70 -14.80
C GLN A 433 27.75 4.32 -13.35
N GLU A 434 27.85 5.29 -12.45
CA GLU A 434 27.35 5.17 -11.08
C GLU A 434 25.84 5.39 -11.09
N ILE A 435 25.10 4.38 -10.63
CA ILE A 435 23.65 4.45 -10.52
C ILE A 435 23.22 4.27 -9.06
N SER A 436 22.28 5.12 -8.64
CA SER A 436 21.59 5.03 -7.36
C SER A 436 20.35 4.14 -7.49
N PHE A 437 20.19 3.16 -6.61
CA PHE A 437 19.03 2.26 -6.58
C PHE A 437 18.72 1.82 -5.15
N VAL A 438 17.48 1.37 -4.93
CA VAL A 438 17.04 0.78 -3.67
C VAL A 438 16.88 -0.72 -3.87
N ILE A 439 17.16 -1.51 -2.84
CA ILE A 439 17.02 -2.96 -2.90
C ILE A 439 15.55 -3.32 -2.63
N THR A 440 14.91 -4.01 -3.55
CA THR A 440 13.50 -4.42 -3.43
C THR A 440 13.33 -5.89 -3.13
N GLU A 441 14.31 -6.72 -3.46
CA GLU A 441 14.28 -8.13 -3.12
C GLU A 441 15.70 -8.61 -2.78
N PHE A 442 15.86 -9.14 -1.57
CA PHE A 442 17.11 -9.75 -1.12
C PHE A 442 16.89 -11.23 -0.86
N ASN A 443 17.49 -12.10 -1.69
CA ASN A 443 17.44 -13.55 -1.51
C ASN A 443 18.84 -14.15 -1.30
N PRO A 444 19.28 -14.28 -0.03
CA PRO A 444 20.64 -14.73 0.30
C PRO A 444 20.91 -16.20 -0.08
N ARG A 445 19.89 -17.06 -0.10
CA ARG A 445 20.04 -18.49 -0.48
C ARG A 445 20.27 -18.70 -1.98
N LYS A 446 19.70 -17.85 -2.83
CA LYS A 446 19.83 -17.94 -4.29
C LYS A 446 20.86 -16.97 -4.88
N ARG A 447 21.56 -16.19 -4.04
CA ARG A 447 22.48 -15.11 -4.45
C ARG A 447 21.84 -14.13 -5.45
N ARG A 448 20.54 -13.86 -5.29
CA ARG A 448 19.78 -12.97 -6.17
C ARG A 448 19.36 -11.76 -5.37
N ILE A 449 19.90 -10.61 -5.73
CA ILE A 449 19.58 -9.31 -5.14
C ILE A 449 19.00 -8.47 -6.27
N ILE A 450 17.76 -8.02 -6.12
CA ILE A 450 17.05 -7.22 -7.12
C ILE A 450 17.03 -5.78 -6.63
N GLY A 451 17.57 -4.88 -7.45
CA GLY A 451 17.48 -3.44 -7.25
C GLY A 451 16.37 -2.82 -8.10
N ASP A 452 15.75 -1.79 -7.57
CA ASP A 452 14.75 -0.97 -8.25
C ASP A 452 15.19 0.50 -8.26
N ARG A 453 15.29 1.08 -9.45
CA ARG A 453 15.60 2.51 -9.65
C ARG A 453 14.33 3.35 -9.80
N LYS A 454 13.18 2.74 -10.06
CA LYS A 454 11.89 3.41 -10.31
C LYS A 454 11.40 4.20 -9.10
N GLN A 455 11.63 3.71 -7.87
CA GLN A 455 11.19 4.41 -6.66
C GLN A 455 11.82 5.79 -6.47
N LEU A 456 13.08 5.98 -6.87
CA LEU A 456 13.77 7.27 -6.75
C LEU A 456 13.24 8.30 -7.74
N ILE A 457 13.01 7.89 -8.98
CA ILE A 457 12.43 8.76 -10.02
C ILE A 457 10.99 9.15 -9.64
N LEU A 458 10.23 8.24 -9.02
CA LEU A 458 8.89 8.53 -8.50
C LEU A 458 8.91 9.50 -7.32
N ALA A 459 9.89 9.39 -6.42
CA ALA A 459 10.04 10.31 -5.30
C ALA A 459 10.43 11.74 -5.76
N GLU A 460 11.38 11.85 -6.70
CA GLU A 460 11.73 13.14 -7.32
C GLU A 460 10.57 13.74 -8.11
N LYS A 461 9.82 12.91 -8.85
CA LYS A 461 8.59 13.34 -9.54
C LYS A 461 7.52 13.81 -8.55
N ALA A 462 7.31 13.10 -7.44
CA ALA A 462 6.32 13.50 -6.44
C ALA A 462 6.69 14.83 -5.75
N GLN A 463 7.97 15.09 -5.57
CA GLN A 463 8.45 16.35 -4.98
C GLN A 463 8.31 17.52 -5.98
N LYS A 464 8.69 17.30 -7.24
CA LYS A 464 8.43 18.26 -8.33
C LYS A 464 6.94 18.48 -8.58
N GLN A 465 6.11 17.44 -8.43
CA GLN A 465 4.65 17.55 -8.51
C GLN A 465 4.12 18.47 -7.43
N LYS A 466 4.49 18.27 -6.16
CA LYS A 466 4.05 19.15 -5.07
C LYS A 466 4.45 20.61 -5.32
N GLU A 467 5.69 20.86 -5.76
CA GLU A 467 6.14 22.22 -6.09
C GLU A 467 5.43 22.82 -7.30
N LEU A 468 5.05 22.01 -8.29
CA LEU A 468 4.25 22.46 -9.45
C LEU A 468 2.80 22.73 -9.07
N PHE A 469 2.17 21.87 -8.26
CA PHE A 469 0.81 22.07 -7.75
C PHE A 469 0.69 23.29 -6.83
N GLU A 470 1.76 23.65 -6.11
CA GLU A 470 1.78 24.88 -5.30
C GLU A 470 1.93 26.17 -6.13
N LYS A 471 2.50 26.08 -7.34
CA LYS A 471 2.72 27.24 -8.22
C LYS A 471 1.62 27.45 -9.26
N ILE A 472 0.86 26.41 -9.59
CA ILE A 472 -0.09 26.41 -10.70
C ILE A 472 -1.52 26.58 -10.17
N ASN A 473 -2.23 27.58 -10.71
CA ASN A 473 -3.65 27.79 -10.45
C ASN A 473 -4.49 27.51 -11.71
N ILE A 474 -5.78 27.20 -11.52
CA ILE A 474 -6.75 27.03 -12.60
C ILE A 474 -6.83 28.33 -13.41
N GLY A 475 -6.59 28.25 -14.72
CA GLY A 475 -6.52 29.39 -15.64
C GLY A 475 -5.10 29.82 -16.07
N ASP A 476 -4.04 29.25 -15.49
CA ASP A 476 -2.67 29.60 -15.85
C ASP A 476 -2.21 28.96 -17.17
N THR A 477 -1.31 29.65 -17.90
CA THR A 477 -0.76 29.18 -19.17
C THR A 477 0.59 28.54 -18.93
N VAL A 478 0.66 27.23 -19.15
CA VAL A 478 1.88 26.43 -18.92
C VAL A 478 2.43 25.87 -20.23
N GLU A 479 3.76 25.81 -20.32
CA GLU A 479 4.42 25.13 -21.44
C GLU A 479 4.51 23.63 -21.15
N GLY A 480 4.01 22.83 -22.08
CA GLY A 480 3.93 21.38 -21.96
C GLY A 480 4.47 20.68 -23.19
N ARG A 481 5.09 19.50 -22.99
CA ARG A 481 5.62 18.68 -24.08
C ARG A 481 4.70 17.52 -24.40
N VAL A 482 4.32 17.36 -25.66
CA VAL A 482 3.44 16.26 -26.08
C VAL A 482 4.15 14.92 -25.95
N LYS A 483 3.69 14.09 -25.02
CA LYS A 483 4.25 12.76 -24.75
C LYS A 483 3.63 11.67 -25.62
N ASN A 484 2.33 11.77 -25.88
CA ASN A 484 1.62 10.84 -26.75
C ASN A 484 0.35 11.47 -27.33
N VAL A 485 -0.03 11.08 -28.54
CA VAL A 485 -1.24 11.55 -29.23
C VAL A 485 -2.12 10.34 -29.53
N THR A 486 -3.33 10.32 -28.96
CA THR A 486 -4.36 9.30 -29.21
C THR A 486 -5.51 9.90 -30.03
N ASP A 487 -6.44 9.05 -30.49
CA ASP A 487 -7.53 9.49 -31.37
C ASP A 487 -8.57 10.37 -30.65
N PHE A 488 -8.57 10.40 -29.31
CA PHE A 488 -9.47 11.21 -28.47
C PHE A 488 -8.78 12.40 -27.77
N GLY A 489 -7.45 12.53 -27.86
CA GLY A 489 -6.73 13.64 -27.23
C GLY A 489 -5.21 13.52 -27.28
N ALA A 490 -4.51 14.51 -26.72
CA ALA A 490 -3.06 14.49 -26.55
C ALA A 490 -2.69 14.53 -25.07
N PHE A 491 -1.74 13.68 -24.68
CA PHE A 491 -1.13 13.70 -23.36
C PHE A 491 0.10 14.60 -23.39
N ILE A 492 0.09 15.63 -22.55
CA ILE A 492 1.11 16.66 -22.49
C ILE A 492 1.74 16.61 -21.11
N ASP A 493 3.06 16.43 -21.07
CA ASP A 493 3.85 16.47 -19.84
C ASP A 493 4.18 17.92 -19.51
N LEU A 494 3.75 18.38 -18.34
CA LEU A 494 3.96 19.74 -17.84
C LEU A 494 5.21 19.84 -16.93
N GLY A 495 6.08 18.83 -16.95
CA GLY A 495 7.30 18.81 -16.14
C GLY A 495 7.10 18.29 -14.72
N GLY A 496 6.02 17.55 -14.47
CA GLY A 496 5.73 16.94 -13.17
C GLY A 496 4.39 16.19 -13.13
N ALA A 497 3.35 16.75 -13.75
CA ALA A 497 2.04 16.10 -13.89
C ALA A 497 1.65 15.91 -15.37
N ASP A 498 0.94 14.83 -15.66
CA ASP A 498 0.45 14.51 -17.00
C ASP A 498 -0.91 15.21 -17.22
N GLY A 499 -0.98 16.07 -18.23
CA GLY A 499 -2.20 16.77 -18.64
C GLY A 499 -2.87 16.12 -19.85
N LEU A 500 -4.20 16.02 -19.84
CA LEU A 500 -5.00 15.52 -20.95
C LEU A 500 -5.64 16.70 -21.71
N LEU A 501 -5.30 16.82 -22.99
CA LEU A 501 -5.90 17.76 -23.92
C LEU A 501 -6.91 17.02 -24.81
N HIS A 502 -8.21 17.27 -24.63
CA HIS A 502 -9.25 16.62 -25.44
C HIS A 502 -9.29 17.20 -26.85
N ILE A 503 -9.64 16.38 -27.87
CA ILE A 503 -9.72 16.85 -29.28
C ILE A 503 -10.64 18.05 -29.49
N SER A 504 -11.69 18.20 -28.66
CA SER A 504 -12.64 19.32 -28.70
C SER A 504 -12.10 20.62 -28.12
N GLU A 505 -10.94 20.57 -27.46
CA GLU A 505 -10.24 21.69 -26.82
C GLU A 505 -8.93 22.04 -27.55
N MET A 506 -8.63 21.37 -28.68
CA MET A 506 -7.41 21.59 -29.48
C MET A 506 -7.50 22.77 -30.45
N SER A 507 -8.70 23.11 -30.93
CA SER A 507 -8.94 24.22 -31.86
C SER A 507 -10.42 24.62 -31.81
N TRP A 508 -10.76 25.82 -32.26
CA TRP A 508 -12.14 26.30 -32.40
C TRP A 508 -12.87 25.67 -33.62
N GLY A 509 -12.13 25.06 -34.56
CA GLY A 509 -12.68 24.29 -35.69
C GLY A 509 -12.59 22.76 -35.52
N ARG A 510 -13.27 22.00 -36.41
CA ARG A 510 -13.24 20.53 -36.40
C ARG A 510 -11.87 19.99 -36.81
N VAL A 511 -11.21 19.25 -35.92
CA VAL A 511 -9.99 18.49 -36.20
C VAL A 511 -10.35 17.01 -36.31
N GLU A 512 -10.39 16.46 -37.52
CA GLU A 512 -10.74 15.04 -37.74
C GLU A 512 -9.61 14.07 -37.37
N ASN A 513 -8.36 14.53 -37.27
CA ASN A 513 -7.23 13.68 -36.86
C ASN A 513 -6.15 14.49 -36.12
N PRO A 514 -5.96 14.28 -34.80
CA PRO A 514 -4.94 14.99 -34.01
C PRO A 514 -3.50 14.66 -34.42
N LYS A 515 -3.27 13.53 -35.11
CA LYS A 515 -1.95 13.11 -35.63
C LYS A 515 -1.37 13.98 -36.76
N LYS A 516 -2.19 14.82 -37.42
CA LYS A 516 -1.70 15.78 -38.43
C LYS A 516 -1.27 17.12 -37.84
N VAL A 517 -1.77 17.46 -36.65
CA VAL A 517 -1.61 18.79 -36.04
C VAL A 517 -0.48 18.78 -34.99
N LEU A 518 -0.22 17.64 -34.35
CA LEU A 518 0.72 17.53 -33.22
C LEU A 518 1.69 16.37 -33.44
N LYS A 519 3.01 16.63 -33.41
CA LYS A 519 4.02 15.56 -33.39
C LYS A 519 4.39 15.21 -31.95
N VAL A 520 4.62 13.92 -31.71
CA VAL A 520 5.11 13.43 -30.43
C VAL A 520 6.47 14.07 -30.16
N GLY A 521 6.55 14.88 -29.09
CA GLY A 521 7.75 15.60 -28.68
C GLY A 521 7.72 17.12 -28.81
N ASP A 522 6.69 17.70 -29.45
CA ASP A 522 6.54 19.16 -29.60
C ASP A 522 6.18 19.84 -28.26
N THR A 523 6.69 21.06 -28.06
CA THR A 523 6.38 21.92 -26.91
C THR A 523 5.32 22.95 -27.26
N LEU A 524 4.25 23.01 -26.47
CA LEU A 524 3.09 23.87 -26.70
C LEU A 524 2.67 24.56 -25.42
N LYS A 525 2.19 25.80 -25.56
CA LYS A 525 1.54 26.52 -24.46
C LYS A 525 0.09 26.08 -24.36
N VAL A 526 -0.32 25.64 -23.18
CA VAL A 526 -1.65 25.09 -22.90
C VAL A 526 -2.20 25.72 -21.64
N LEU A 527 -3.50 26.00 -21.62
CA LEU A 527 -4.20 26.60 -20.49
C LEU A 527 -4.83 25.53 -19.62
N ILE A 528 -4.70 25.67 -18.30
CA ILE A 528 -5.23 24.70 -17.34
C ILE A 528 -6.70 25.02 -17.05
N LYS A 529 -7.59 24.14 -17.52
CA LYS A 529 -9.04 24.30 -17.36
C LYS A 529 -9.53 23.74 -16.03
N ASP A 530 -9.00 22.60 -15.62
CA ASP A 530 -9.38 21.93 -14.37
C ASP A 530 -8.24 21.07 -13.84
N ILE A 531 -8.17 20.93 -12.51
CA ILE A 531 -7.18 20.12 -11.81
C ILE A 531 -7.94 19.12 -10.93
N GLN A 532 -7.89 17.84 -11.27
CA GLN A 532 -8.49 16.76 -10.49
C GLN A 532 -7.42 15.78 -10.00
N GLY A 533 -6.92 16.02 -8.79
CA GLY A 533 -5.89 15.19 -8.16
C GLY A 533 -4.61 15.16 -8.99
N GLU A 534 -4.25 13.99 -9.52
CA GLU A 534 -3.02 13.79 -10.33
C GLU A 534 -3.21 14.08 -11.84
N LYS A 535 -4.43 14.44 -12.30
CA LYS A 535 -4.74 14.66 -13.72
C LYS A 535 -5.16 16.10 -13.97
N ILE A 536 -4.52 16.75 -14.95
CA ILE A 536 -4.78 18.13 -15.34
C ILE A 536 -5.52 18.15 -16.68
N ALA A 537 -6.69 18.80 -16.74
CA ALA A 537 -7.40 19.01 -17.99
C ALA A 537 -6.89 20.28 -18.67
N LEU A 538 -6.35 20.11 -19.88
CA LEU A 538 -5.72 21.18 -20.65
C LEU A 538 -6.63 21.63 -21.81
N SER A 539 -6.55 22.90 -22.16
CA SER A 539 -7.18 23.47 -23.35
C SER A 539 -6.19 24.35 -24.14
N LEU A 540 -6.27 24.29 -25.47
CA LEU A 540 -5.57 25.22 -26.38
C LEU A 540 -6.46 26.41 -26.77
N LYS A 541 -7.69 26.52 -26.23
CA LYS A 541 -8.59 27.65 -26.48
C LYS A 541 -8.18 28.83 -25.62
N PHE A 542 -7.33 29.69 -26.16
CA PHE A 542 -7.03 30.98 -25.55
C PHE A 542 -8.21 31.95 -25.74
N PRO A 543 -8.56 32.74 -24.71
CA PRO A 543 -9.54 33.83 -24.84
C PRO A 543 -9.19 34.85 -25.93
N GLU A 544 -7.89 35.03 -26.23
CA GLU A 544 -7.38 36.00 -27.21
C GLU A 544 -7.51 35.56 -28.68
N THR A 545 -7.74 34.28 -28.95
CA THR A 545 -7.98 33.76 -30.32
C THR A 545 -9.44 33.39 -30.56
N ASN A 546 -10.37 33.98 -29.81
CA ASN A 546 -11.79 33.80 -30.05
C ASN A 546 -12.17 34.49 -31.38
N PRO A 547 -12.54 33.76 -32.44
CA PRO A 547 -12.91 34.35 -33.73
C PRO A 547 -14.14 35.27 -33.60
N TRP A 548 -14.95 35.10 -32.56
CA TRP A 548 -16.13 35.89 -32.25
C TRP A 548 -15.83 37.34 -31.84
N LEU A 549 -14.63 37.63 -31.30
CA LEU A 549 -14.22 39.01 -30.98
C LEU A 549 -13.99 39.84 -32.25
N THR A 550 -13.39 39.24 -33.28
CA THR A 550 -13.26 39.83 -34.63
C THR A 550 -14.51 39.68 -35.48
N ALA A 551 -15.42 38.77 -35.13
CA ALA A 551 -16.65 38.55 -35.86
C ALA A 551 -17.64 39.73 -35.71
N ALA A 552 -17.66 40.38 -34.55
CA ALA A 552 -18.51 41.55 -34.31
C ALA A 552 -18.19 42.72 -35.27
N ASP A 553 -16.91 42.94 -35.59
CA ASP A 553 -16.48 44.00 -36.51
C ASP A 553 -16.64 43.62 -38.00
N LYS A 554 -16.45 42.35 -38.36
CA LYS A 554 -16.55 41.89 -39.76
C LYS A 554 -17.98 41.52 -40.20
N TYR A 555 -18.81 40.98 -39.30
CA TYR A 555 -20.15 40.45 -39.59
C TYR A 555 -21.28 41.32 -39.03
N ALA A 556 -21.06 42.64 -38.97
CA ALA A 556 -22.13 43.58 -38.71
C ALA A 556 -23.28 43.39 -39.72
N VAL A 557 -24.52 43.51 -39.24
CA VAL A 557 -25.74 43.34 -40.04
C VAL A 557 -25.67 44.27 -41.27
N GLY A 558 -25.61 43.68 -42.45
CA GLY A 558 -25.50 44.39 -43.72
C GLY A 558 -24.17 44.24 -44.48
N ASN A 559 -23.14 43.60 -43.90
CA ASN A 559 -21.91 43.30 -44.64
C ASN A 559 -22.08 42.10 -45.59
N VAL A 560 -21.35 42.16 -46.71
CA VAL A 560 -21.30 41.11 -47.72
C VAL A 560 -20.10 40.22 -47.41
N VAL A 561 -20.35 38.91 -47.28
CA VAL A 561 -19.34 37.94 -46.87
C VAL A 561 -19.31 36.75 -47.81
N GLU A 562 -18.10 36.24 -48.06
CA GLU A 562 -17.88 35.05 -48.87
C GLU A 562 -17.67 33.84 -47.95
N GLY A 563 -18.37 32.75 -48.24
CA GLY A 563 -18.27 31.53 -47.44
C GLY A 563 -18.50 30.28 -48.26
N LYS A 564 -18.00 29.15 -47.78
CA LYS A 564 -18.08 27.86 -48.46
C LYS A 564 -19.20 27.02 -47.88
N VAL A 565 -20.06 26.46 -48.72
CA VAL A 565 -21.15 25.60 -48.27
C VAL A 565 -20.60 24.31 -47.65
N ALA A 566 -20.74 24.15 -46.34
CA ALA A 566 -20.19 23.04 -45.57
C ALA A 566 -21.20 21.90 -45.33
N ARG A 567 -22.50 22.20 -45.26
CA ARG A 567 -23.57 21.19 -45.21
C ARG A 567 -24.90 21.78 -45.69
N MET A 568 -25.76 20.96 -46.27
CA MET A 568 -27.09 21.35 -46.71
C MET A 568 -28.14 20.49 -46.03
N THR A 569 -29.24 21.11 -45.61
CA THR A 569 -30.42 20.47 -45.02
C THR A 569 -31.68 20.98 -45.72
N ASP A 570 -32.80 20.28 -45.59
CA ASP A 570 -34.03 20.60 -46.34
C ASP A 570 -34.56 22.03 -46.09
N PHE A 571 -34.24 22.66 -44.97
CA PHE A 571 -34.66 24.03 -44.62
C PHE A 571 -33.58 25.11 -44.82
N GLY A 572 -32.35 24.75 -45.21
CA GLY A 572 -31.27 25.72 -45.42
C GLY A 572 -29.89 25.12 -45.65
N ALA A 573 -28.98 25.95 -46.15
CA ALA A 573 -27.56 25.63 -46.33
C ALA A 573 -26.72 26.26 -45.21
N PHE A 574 -25.83 25.49 -44.60
CA PHE A 574 -24.83 26.03 -43.68
C PHE A 574 -23.54 26.32 -44.44
N VAL A 575 -23.10 27.56 -44.29
CA VAL A 575 -21.97 28.13 -44.99
C VAL A 575 -20.91 28.46 -43.97
N GLU A 576 -19.75 27.83 -44.10
CA GLU A 576 -18.57 28.07 -43.29
C GLU A 576 -17.86 29.31 -43.86
N LEU A 577 -17.81 30.37 -43.06
CA LEU A 577 -17.17 31.63 -43.44
C LEU A 577 -15.67 31.59 -43.09
N GLU A 578 -15.36 31.16 -41.87
CA GLU A 578 -14.02 30.95 -41.33
C GLU A 578 -14.00 29.70 -40.42
N PRO A 579 -12.84 29.10 -40.13
CA PRO A 579 -12.74 27.86 -39.34
C PRO A 579 -13.34 28.02 -37.93
N GLY A 580 -14.55 27.49 -37.72
CA GLY A 580 -15.29 27.57 -36.45
C GLY A 580 -16.43 28.61 -36.41
N VAL A 581 -16.71 29.32 -37.51
CA VAL A 581 -17.87 30.24 -37.64
C VAL A 581 -18.80 29.73 -38.75
N ASP A 582 -19.91 29.14 -38.33
CA ASP A 582 -20.95 28.62 -39.22
C ASP A 582 -22.10 29.63 -39.36
N ALA A 583 -22.50 29.91 -40.60
CA ALA A 583 -23.65 30.73 -40.91
C ALA A 583 -24.77 29.92 -41.58
N LEU A 584 -26.02 30.26 -41.30
CA LEU A 584 -27.20 29.58 -41.85
C LEU A 584 -27.83 30.46 -42.95
N LEU A 585 -27.95 29.90 -44.15
CA LEU A 585 -28.67 30.46 -45.28
C LEU A 585 -30.01 29.71 -45.41
N HIS A 586 -31.12 30.35 -45.03
CA HIS A 586 -32.45 29.73 -45.12
C HIS A 586 -32.89 29.61 -46.58
N VAL A 587 -33.59 28.53 -46.96
CA VAL A 587 -34.05 28.30 -48.35
C VAL A 587 -34.83 29.48 -48.94
N SER A 588 -35.57 30.19 -48.09
CA SER A 588 -36.38 31.39 -48.45
C SER A 588 -35.55 32.65 -48.77
N GLN A 589 -34.23 32.60 -48.56
CA GLN A 589 -33.29 33.71 -48.75
C GLN A 589 -32.25 33.43 -49.86
N ILE A 590 -32.40 32.31 -50.59
CA ILE A 590 -31.49 31.85 -51.66
C ILE A 590 -31.85 32.46 -53.02
N SER A 591 -33.14 32.57 -53.36
CA SER A 591 -33.61 33.16 -54.63
C SER A 591 -35.04 33.73 -54.50
N ARG A 592 -35.49 34.55 -55.46
CA ARG A 592 -36.85 35.16 -55.50
C ARG A 592 -37.94 34.16 -55.89
N ASP A 593 -37.61 33.08 -56.59
CA ASP A 593 -38.53 31.98 -56.93
C ASP A 593 -38.55 30.89 -55.84
N HIS A 594 -39.66 30.17 -55.71
CA HIS A 594 -39.83 29.14 -54.68
C HIS A 594 -38.90 27.95 -54.96
N VAL A 595 -37.87 27.78 -54.13
CA VAL A 595 -36.92 26.66 -54.21
C VAL A 595 -37.26 25.66 -53.09
N ASP A 596 -37.79 24.49 -53.47
CA ASP A 596 -38.17 23.43 -52.50
C ASP A 596 -36.96 22.68 -51.91
N LYS A 597 -35.80 22.70 -52.59
CA LYS A 597 -34.56 22.06 -52.09
C LYS A 597 -33.32 22.91 -52.40
N PRO A 598 -32.48 23.25 -51.41
CA PRO A 598 -31.26 24.05 -51.62
C PRO A 598 -30.20 23.34 -52.48
N SER A 599 -30.30 22.01 -52.64
CA SER A 599 -29.42 21.19 -53.47
C SER A 599 -29.60 21.40 -54.99
N ASP A 600 -30.70 22.03 -55.43
CA ASP A 600 -30.93 22.32 -56.85
C ASP A 600 -30.16 23.56 -57.33
N VAL A 601 -29.71 24.42 -56.41
CA VAL A 601 -29.07 25.71 -56.73
C VAL A 601 -27.63 25.79 -56.22
N LEU A 602 -27.28 25.07 -55.14
CA LEU A 602 -25.97 25.12 -54.51
C LEU A 602 -25.32 23.74 -54.42
N SER A 603 -24.03 23.67 -54.76
CA SER A 603 -23.23 22.44 -54.65
C SER A 603 -22.41 22.40 -53.35
N TYR A 604 -22.19 21.20 -52.82
CA TYR A 604 -21.37 20.99 -51.62
C TYR A 604 -19.95 21.51 -51.86
N GLY A 605 -19.49 22.46 -51.05
CA GLY A 605 -18.19 23.10 -51.19
C GLY A 605 -18.12 24.27 -52.17
N GLN A 606 -19.24 24.75 -52.71
CA GLN A 606 -19.29 25.98 -53.51
C GLN A 606 -19.06 27.21 -52.62
N THR A 607 -18.29 28.18 -53.12
CA THR A 607 -18.12 29.48 -52.45
C THR A 607 -19.27 30.39 -52.88
N ILE A 608 -20.02 30.92 -51.91
CA ILE A 608 -21.13 31.83 -52.14
C ILE A 608 -20.87 33.16 -51.47
N THR A 609 -21.33 34.23 -52.11
CA THR A 609 -21.30 35.58 -51.57
C THR A 609 -22.71 35.91 -51.05
N ALA A 610 -22.84 36.20 -49.76
CA ALA A 610 -24.14 36.48 -49.14
C ALA A 610 -24.04 37.61 -48.11
N LYS A 611 -25.14 38.32 -47.89
CA LYS A 611 -25.19 39.44 -46.95
C LYS A 611 -25.70 38.98 -45.58
N VAL A 612 -25.08 39.44 -44.51
CA VAL A 612 -25.50 39.13 -43.13
C VAL A 612 -26.80 39.87 -42.82
N VAL A 613 -27.86 39.13 -42.50
CA VAL A 613 -29.19 39.68 -42.16
C VAL A 613 -29.39 39.73 -40.66
N ASP A 614 -28.84 38.77 -39.94
CA ASP A 614 -28.97 38.71 -38.49
C ASP A 614 -27.72 38.09 -37.87
N PHE A 615 -27.27 38.69 -36.77
CA PHE A 615 -26.11 38.26 -36.00
C PHE A 615 -26.51 38.15 -34.54
N ASN A 616 -26.47 36.94 -34.00
CA ASN A 616 -26.79 36.69 -32.60
C ASN A 616 -25.54 36.17 -31.87
N GLU A 617 -24.95 37.06 -31.08
CA GLU A 617 -23.69 36.84 -30.34
C GLU A 617 -23.84 35.80 -29.21
N GLU A 618 -25.00 35.76 -28.55
CA GLU A 618 -25.28 34.83 -27.44
C GLU A 618 -25.44 33.37 -27.90
N SER A 619 -26.06 33.17 -29.06
CA SER A 619 -26.34 31.83 -29.60
C SER A 619 -25.30 31.31 -30.59
N GLN A 620 -24.28 32.13 -30.88
CA GLN A 620 -23.25 31.86 -31.88
C GLN A 620 -23.82 31.52 -33.27
N LYS A 621 -24.84 32.26 -33.73
CA LYS A 621 -25.50 32.02 -35.02
C LYS A 621 -25.49 33.26 -35.90
N ILE A 622 -25.11 33.08 -37.16
CA ILE A 622 -25.14 34.11 -38.21
C ILE A 622 -26.15 33.68 -39.27
N SER A 623 -27.10 34.56 -39.64
CA SER A 623 -28.05 34.29 -40.72
C SER A 623 -27.68 35.09 -41.96
N LEU A 624 -27.55 34.41 -43.10
CA LEU A 624 -27.18 35.02 -44.39
C LEU A 624 -28.39 35.11 -45.32
N SER A 625 -28.34 36.03 -46.28
CA SER A 625 -29.29 36.13 -47.40
C SER A 625 -28.59 36.54 -48.69
N MET A 626 -28.92 35.85 -49.78
CA MET A 626 -28.51 36.22 -51.14
C MET A 626 -29.50 37.20 -51.79
N LYS A 627 -30.77 37.17 -51.37
CA LYS A 627 -31.85 38.06 -51.85
C LYS A 627 -31.57 39.56 -51.62
N ALA A 628 -30.76 39.89 -50.62
CA ALA A 628 -30.40 41.27 -50.29
C ALA A 628 -29.25 41.85 -51.13
N LEU A 629 -28.58 41.03 -51.97
CA LEU A 629 -27.63 41.48 -52.99
C LEU A 629 -28.37 41.89 -54.28
N ASP A 630 -29.30 41.06 -54.75
CA ASP A 630 -30.09 41.34 -55.97
C ASP A 630 -30.95 42.61 -55.85
N ALA A 631 -31.38 42.98 -54.63
CA ALA A 631 -32.17 44.18 -54.41
C ALA A 631 -31.41 45.50 -54.65
N LYS A 632 -30.07 45.48 -54.74
CA LYS A 632 -29.28 46.68 -55.06
C LYS A 632 -29.03 46.88 -56.55
N GLU A 633 -29.05 45.81 -57.36
CA GLU A 633 -28.84 45.96 -58.82
C GLU A 633 -30.08 46.56 -59.52
N GLU A 634 -31.29 46.42 -58.97
CA GLU A 634 -32.51 47.01 -59.57
C GLU A 634 -32.74 48.50 -59.23
N THR A 635 -31.86 49.17 -58.48
CA THR A 635 -32.05 50.59 -58.10
C THR A 635 -31.11 51.57 -58.83
N GLU A 636 -30.25 51.08 -59.73
CA GLU A 636 -29.41 51.90 -60.62
C GLU A 636 -29.63 51.49 -62.09
N GLU A 637 -30.83 51.76 -62.62
CA GLU A 637 -31.03 52.07 -64.05
C GLU A 637 -32.08 53.18 -64.22
#